data_AF-A0A8T8WR30-F1
#
_entry.id   AF-A0A8T8WR30-F1
#
_cell.length_a   1.000
_cell.length_b   1.000
_cell.length_c   1.000
_cell.angle_alpha   90.00
_cell.angle_beta   90.00
_cell.angle_gamma   90.00
#
_symmetry.space_group_name_H-M   'P 1'
#
loop_
_entity.id
_entity.type
_entity.pdbx_description
1 polymer ?
#
loop_
_entity_poly.entity_id
_entity_poly.type
_entity_poly.pdbx_seq_one_letter_code
_entity_poly.pdbx_strand_id
1 'polypeptide(L)'
;MAAQSSFPPLQSKIDLNDSQYRANRETWKTVLDRFEEALGQVSAEGNNASIARHQTRGQLLLLKTNRILEIAFQNDLPLISLVQSAGVFLPQQFRVFHKGGQLFRDLAVRTQHSKPSCALVFGSSTAGGAYHPALSDYTVFVENQGQAFLAGPPLVKMATGEVIGAEELGGARVHATKTGLADQIATDELDAIRKAREWVATLHIASHQTLVDTIEPLPPRYPIDDLLGLVNPDIRKPFDMREVLLRLIDDSRLSESTPLLFLHNVTGFMVGAKAEHAGIIRTGAQLVAAVSTSTVPHISVILGASYGAGNYAMCGRAYGPRFLFTWPSGRCGVMGPEQLSGVMESVQRSSAAAKGTVLAPDELRARVERFRKGVQADAECYATSGGLVDDGIIDPRDTRDVVGMCLEVAVGAGIQGAGGHLSSKMTVPQSPVSQHASPSRSPLYVASPPLDQTTGRPIIQRILIANRGEIAVRIIQTCRKVNISTVAVYVTEDASSRHVREADTAICLGSLSRTTDKSPAQEGTDTRNPFLNIPLLIRTALSTQSHAIHPGYGYLSENASFATAVRAAGLIFLGPSTVALTSLGDKRAAKTYLRRNAPSVPLIPGFVGTSQTPADLITAATEIGFPVILKASAGGGGKGMRIVREPSQLEAELERAQSEAERAFGQRDCILEKYIAAAKHVEIQIVGDEHGTVVAFGERDCSVQRRHQKVVEETPCAFLTADMRREMCDTAVRIGQLIKYAGAGTVEFVVDVQTRRFYFLEVNARLQVEHPITEEVMGWDLVALQVYVAAGGQLKDLPALEGGQWRTPAQGHAIECRLCAEDPKNNFYPEHGKVQLWRPADGVLGPGRDVRYETAIQTGAEVSIYFDSMIAKIVVWAPTRALAIEKMSRVLAQTACVGVKTNQLFLQRCLLSPEFRKPTYTTAFIPSNLEQLLQFPEVPLQEYLPLIPSLVIRSLAQRGNTRARPFQYIRRQFRNQHCDPVNIHCDVVTTITGPEAGTSSMCVWDPPTAGQSPSLKHARLMPVPVEKEPGAATASYNIISNTLRRAATKAVTPSAIHVDSLRPAENSLDSPTPSSTFTMEVSVDGRRIVAHVAVPSPGTTTGMVDRSQRIYCHFPSLGTYMEFQRDSLLSFTEGRRRYATAEEAGKRTVTAPMPCKILSIEQKNGDSVKAGQVVMVIESMKMELSIAVAVEGTFQTEWRKGDAVEEGRILCLVV
;
A
#
# COMPACT_ATOMS: atom_id res chain seq x y z
N MET A 1 6.17 -54.80 -14.66
CA MET A 1 6.23 -54.66 -13.19
C MET A 1 6.36 -53.19 -12.87
N ALA A 2 5.44 -52.68 -12.05
CA ALA A 2 5.10 -51.27 -11.87
C ALA A 2 6.27 -50.40 -11.39
N ALA A 3 6.48 -49.26 -12.05
CA ALA A 3 7.39 -48.21 -11.62
C ALA A 3 6.66 -47.22 -10.68
N GLN A 4 7.29 -46.93 -9.55
CA GLN A 4 6.77 -46.14 -8.43
C GLN A 4 6.61 -44.66 -8.80
N SER A 5 5.40 -44.13 -8.58
CA SER A 5 5.04 -42.73 -8.73
C SER A 5 5.75 -41.84 -7.70
N SER A 6 6.28 -40.69 -8.14
CA SER A 6 7.04 -39.72 -7.33
C SER A 6 6.19 -38.70 -6.55
N PHE A 7 4.88 -38.92 -6.41
CA PHE A 7 4.03 -38.17 -5.47
C PHE A 7 3.81 -39.02 -4.22
N PRO A 8 4.12 -38.53 -3.00
CA PRO A 8 3.72 -39.24 -1.80
C PRO A 8 2.19 -39.28 -1.78
N PRO A 9 1.54 -40.45 -1.71
CA PRO A 9 0.10 -40.50 -1.55
C PRO A 9 -0.25 -39.88 -0.21
N LEU A 10 -0.94 -38.74 -0.21
CA LEU A 10 -1.62 -38.25 0.99
C LEU A 10 -2.70 -39.30 1.32
N GLN A 11 -2.42 -40.16 2.30
CA GLN A 11 -3.44 -41.05 2.83
C GLN A 11 -4.55 -40.20 3.42
N SER A 12 -5.73 -40.20 2.77
CA SER A 12 -6.91 -39.56 3.33
C SER A 12 -7.17 -40.18 4.70
N LYS A 13 -7.31 -39.36 5.74
CA LYS A 13 -7.69 -39.79 7.09
C LYS A 13 -9.20 -40.12 7.18
N ILE A 14 -9.76 -40.73 6.14
CA ILE A 14 -11.12 -41.25 6.19
C ILE A 14 -11.07 -42.47 7.11
N ASP A 15 -11.80 -42.43 8.22
CA ASP A 15 -12.04 -43.64 8.99
C ASP A 15 -12.95 -44.55 8.16
N LEU A 16 -12.33 -45.50 7.46
CA LEU A 16 -13.00 -46.49 6.62
C LEU A 16 -13.96 -47.40 7.42
N ASN A 17 -13.89 -47.33 8.75
CA ASN A 17 -14.76 -48.04 9.67
C ASN A 17 -15.95 -47.22 10.17
N ASP A 18 -16.03 -45.92 9.82
CA ASP A 18 -17.16 -45.09 10.17
C ASP A 18 -18.47 -45.67 9.59
N SER A 19 -19.51 -45.65 10.42
CA SER A 19 -20.80 -46.27 10.11
C SER A 19 -21.50 -45.58 8.93
N GLN A 20 -21.32 -44.27 8.78
CA GLN A 20 -21.89 -43.47 7.70
C GLN A 20 -21.05 -43.61 6.42
N TYR A 21 -19.73 -43.69 6.52
CA TYR A 21 -18.84 -44.04 5.40
C TYR A 21 -19.15 -45.43 4.82
N ARG A 22 -19.32 -46.46 5.65
CA ARG A 22 -19.66 -47.81 5.18
C ARG A 22 -21.04 -47.88 4.54
N ALA A 23 -22.03 -47.21 5.13
CA ALA A 23 -23.36 -47.09 4.55
C ALA A 23 -23.29 -46.39 3.18
N ASN A 24 -22.58 -45.27 3.08
CA ASN A 24 -22.37 -44.55 1.82
C ASN A 24 -21.62 -45.40 0.80
N ARG A 25 -20.49 -46.04 1.15
CA ARG A 25 -19.72 -46.87 0.22
C ARG A 25 -20.55 -48.03 -0.36
N GLU A 26 -21.38 -48.68 0.44
CA GLU A 26 -22.31 -49.69 -0.08
C GLU A 26 -23.39 -49.09 -0.99
N THR A 27 -23.89 -47.90 -0.65
CA THR A 27 -24.87 -47.18 -1.49
C THR A 27 -24.29 -46.77 -2.85
N TRP A 28 -22.99 -46.48 -2.92
CA TRP A 28 -22.29 -46.00 -4.12
C TRP A 28 -21.59 -47.10 -4.92
N LYS A 29 -21.49 -48.33 -4.40
CA LYS A 29 -20.75 -49.46 -4.99
C LYS A 29 -21.13 -49.73 -6.45
N THR A 30 -22.42 -49.80 -6.74
CA THR A 30 -22.92 -50.07 -8.09
C THR A 30 -22.56 -48.98 -9.11
N VAL A 31 -22.39 -47.73 -8.67
CA VAL A 31 -21.99 -46.62 -9.54
C VAL A 31 -20.48 -46.65 -9.81
N LEU A 32 -19.69 -46.95 -8.78
CA LEU A 32 -18.24 -47.06 -8.87
C LEU A 32 -17.81 -48.24 -9.74
N ASP A 33 -18.45 -49.40 -9.58
CA ASP A 33 -18.16 -50.59 -10.40
C ASP A 33 -18.43 -50.33 -11.89
N ARG A 34 -19.51 -49.59 -12.22
CA ARG A 34 -19.83 -49.20 -13.61
C ARG A 34 -18.83 -48.18 -14.17
N PHE A 35 -18.31 -47.29 -13.33
CA PHE A 35 -17.27 -46.33 -13.74
C PHE A 35 -15.96 -47.04 -14.04
N GLU A 36 -15.52 -47.96 -13.18
CA GLU A 36 -14.30 -48.77 -13.39
C GLU A 36 -14.42 -49.66 -14.63
N GLU A 37 -15.58 -50.28 -14.86
CA GLU A 37 -15.86 -51.07 -16.06
C GLU A 37 -15.79 -50.20 -17.33
N ALA A 38 -16.38 -49.00 -17.29
CA ALA A 38 -16.30 -48.06 -18.40
C ALA A 38 -14.86 -47.57 -18.65
N LEU A 39 -14.08 -47.32 -17.59
CA LEU A 39 -12.67 -46.95 -17.69
C LEU A 39 -11.84 -48.05 -18.35
N GLY A 40 -12.09 -49.31 -17.99
CA GLY A 40 -11.48 -50.50 -18.60
C GLY A 40 -11.80 -50.66 -20.09
N GLN A 41 -12.97 -50.18 -20.54
CA GLN A 41 -13.33 -50.19 -21.96
C GLN A 41 -12.65 -49.08 -22.78
N VAL A 42 -12.19 -48.00 -22.13
CA VAL A 42 -11.49 -46.87 -22.75
C VAL A 42 -9.99 -47.12 -22.84
N SER A 43 -9.41 -47.87 -21.91
CA SER A 43 -7.98 -48.22 -21.91
C SER A 43 -7.58 -49.31 -22.91
N ALA A 44 -8.54 -49.96 -23.56
CA ALA A 44 -8.32 -50.96 -24.62
C ALA A 44 -8.73 -50.41 -26.01
N GLU A 45 -7.87 -49.59 -26.62
CA GLU A 45 -8.04 -49.10 -27.99
C GLU A 45 -7.48 -50.07 -29.04
N GLY A 46 -7.97 -49.98 -30.29
CA GLY A 46 -7.47 -50.78 -31.44
C GLY A 46 -8.22 -52.08 -31.75
N ASN A 47 -9.19 -52.49 -30.93
CA ASN A 47 -10.07 -53.64 -31.23
C ASN A 47 -11.26 -53.26 -32.15
N ASN A 48 -11.91 -54.25 -32.77
CA ASN A 48 -13.04 -54.03 -33.69
C ASN A 48 -14.20 -53.24 -33.06
N ALA A 49 -14.43 -53.38 -31.74
CA ALA A 49 -15.45 -52.62 -31.03
C ALA A 49 -15.07 -51.13 -30.92
N SER A 50 -13.81 -50.82 -30.62
CA SER A 50 -13.29 -49.44 -30.60
C SER A 50 -13.35 -48.79 -31.98
N ILE A 51 -12.99 -49.51 -33.04
CA ILE A 51 -13.04 -49.02 -34.43
C ILE A 51 -14.48 -48.68 -34.84
N ALA A 52 -15.44 -49.55 -34.54
CA ALA A 52 -16.87 -49.26 -34.78
C ALA A 52 -17.38 -48.05 -33.96
N ARG A 53 -16.87 -47.86 -32.73
CA ARG A 53 -17.15 -46.66 -31.91
C ARG A 53 -16.54 -45.38 -32.51
N HIS A 54 -15.33 -45.43 -33.05
CA HIS A 54 -14.71 -44.26 -33.70
C HIS A 54 -15.42 -43.88 -35.01
N GLN A 55 -15.89 -44.85 -35.79
CA GLN A 55 -16.67 -44.62 -37.01
C GLN A 55 -18.02 -43.92 -36.74
N THR A 56 -18.62 -44.17 -35.59
CA THR A 56 -19.89 -43.53 -35.16
C THR A 56 -19.68 -42.20 -34.44
N ARG A 57 -18.51 -41.98 -33.80
CA ARG A 57 -18.20 -40.77 -32.99
C ARG A 57 -17.35 -39.70 -33.68
N GLY A 58 -16.85 -39.94 -34.90
CA GLY A 58 -15.93 -39.00 -35.59
C GLY A 58 -16.41 -37.55 -35.69
N GLN A 59 -17.73 -37.32 -35.78
CA GLN A 59 -18.33 -35.97 -35.78
C GLN A 59 -18.19 -35.23 -34.43
N LEU A 60 -18.23 -35.97 -33.32
CA LEU A 60 -18.12 -35.40 -31.96
C LEU A 60 -16.68 -35.06 -31.62
N LEU A 61 -15.71 -35.83 -32.13
CA LEU A 61 -14.29 -35.56 -31.92
C LEU A 61 -13.90 -34.17 -32.46
N LEU A 62 -14.35 -33.85 -33.68
CA LEU A 62 -14.10 -32.55 -34.30
C LEU A 62 -14.74 -31.38 -33.53
N LEU A 63 -15.97 -31.58 -33.03
CA LEU A 63 -16.64 -30.59 -32.18
C LEU A 63 -15.89 -30.36 -30.86
N LYS A 64 -15.36 -31.44 -30.27
CA LYS A 64 -14.52 -31.37 -29.05
C LYS A 64 -13.21 -30.63 -29.33
N THR A 65 -12.55 -30.91 -30.45
CA THR A 65 -11.34 -30.19 -30.86
C THR A 65 -11.59 -28.69 -31.02
N ASN A 66 -12.68 -28.30 -31.69
CA ASN A 66 -13.04 -26.88 -31.83
C ASN A 66 -13.34 -26.23 -30.47
N ARG A 67 -13.99 -26.94 -29.54
CA ARG A 67 -14.25 -26.44 -28.18
C ARG A 67 -12.97 -26.27 -27.37
N ILE A 68 -12.02 -27.21 -27.46
CA ILE A 68 -10.71 -27.10 -26.79
C ILE A 68 -9.93 -25.89 -27.30
N LEU A 69 -9.96 -25.64 -28.62
CA LEU A 69 -9.33 -24.47 -29.22
C LEU A 69 -9.97 -23.16 -28.76
N GLU A 70 -11.29 -23.14 -28.66
CA GLU A 70 -12.03 -22.00 -28.11
C GLU A 70 -11.63 -21.73 -26.66
N ILE A 71 -11.55 -22.77 -25.81
CA ILE A 71 -11.09 -22.64 -24.41
C ILE A 71 -9.66 -22.10 -24.38
N ALA A 72 -8.74 -22.69 -25.16
CA ALA A 72 -7.36 -22.22 -25.21
C ALA A 72 -7.24 -20.79 -25.76
N PHE A 73 -8.13 -20.37 -26.65
CA PHE A 73 -8.15 -19.00 -27.19
C PHE A 73 -8.70 -18.01 -26.18
N GLN A 74 -9.80 -18.34 -25.52
CA GLN A 74 -10.44 -17.47 -24.53
C GLN A 74 -9.57 -17.24 -23.30
N ASN A 75 -8.64 -18.15 -23.00
CA ASN A 75 -7.84 -18.15 -21.78
C ASN A 75 -6.34 -17.88 -22.02
N ASP A 76 -5.95 -17.41 -23.22
CA ASP A 76 -4.54 -17.13 -23.58
C ASP A 76 -3.56 -18.29 -23.33
N LEU A 77 -4.03 -19.54 -23.50
CA LEU A 77 -3.23 -20.73 -23.26
C LEU A 77 -2.42 -21.12 -24.51
N PRO A 78 -1.17 -21.58 -24.37
CA PRO A 78 -0.44 -22.23 -25.45
C PRO A 78 -1.15 -23.53 -25.85
N LEU A 79 -1.16 -23.84 -27.15
CA LEU A 79 -1.74 -25.07 -27.66
C LEU A 79 -0.65 -26.11 -27.95
N ILE A 80 -0.81 -27.33 -27.44
CA ILE A 80 0.01 -28.48 -27.83
C ILE A 80 -0.92 -29.55 -28.41
N SER A 81 -0.73 -29.83 -29.68
CA SER A 81 -1.55 -30.76 -30.45
C SER A 81 -0.78 -32.05 -30.72
N LEU A 82 -1.31 -33.18 -30.26
CA LEU A 82 -0.83 -34.51 -30.64
C LEU A 82 -1.59 -34.94 -31.89
N VAL A 83 -0.93 -34.91 -33.05
CA VAL A 83 -1.57 -35.04 -34.35
C VAL A 83 -1.36 -36.45 -34.90
N GLN A 84 -2.47 -37.15 -35.04
CA GLN A 84 -2.59 -38.38 -35.82
C GLN A 84 -4.00 -38.46 -36.40
N SER A 85 -4.11 -38.55 -37.73
CA SER A 85 -5.38 -38.58 -38.43
C SER A 85 -5.30 -39.35 -39.75
N ALA A 86 -6.17 -40.36 -39.88
CA ALA A 86 -6.39 -41.07 -41.14
C ALA A 86 -7.26 -40.29 -42.15
N GLY A 87 -7.60 -39.03 -41.85
CA GLY A 87 -8.48 -38.20 -42.68
C GLY A 87 -9.97 -38.41 -42.38
N VAL A 88 -10.83 -37.96 -43.30
CA VAL A 88 -12.28 -38.02 -43.16
C VAL A 88 -12.82 -39.36 -43.66
N PHE A 89 -13.71 -39.98 -42.89
CA PHE A 89 -14.53 -41.08 -43.39
C PHE A 89 -15.49 -40.56 -44.46
N LEU A 90 -15.17 -40.80 -45.74
CA LEU A 90 -15.82 -40.20 -46.91
C LEU A 90 -17.36 -40.23 -46.88
N PRO A 91 -18.04 -41.30 -46.42
CA PRO A 91 -19.50 -41.30 -46.30
C PRO A 91 -20.09 -40.22 -45.38
N GLN A 92 -19.32 -39.65 -44.44
CA GLN A 92 -19.75 -38.61 -43.50
C GLN A 92 -19.26 -37.20 -43.86
N GLN A 93 -18.64 -37.01 -45.03
CA GLN A 93 -17.96 -35.77 -45.42
C GLN A 93 -18.78 -34.48 -45.17
N PHE A 94 -20.05 -34.44 -45.55
CA PHE A 94 -20.89 -33.23 -45.40
C PHE A 94 -21.15 -32.81 -43.94
N ARG A 95 -21.09 -33.75 -42.99
CA ARG A 95 -21.31 -33.46 -41.57
C ARG A 95 -20.07 -32.93 -40.86
N VAL A 96 -18.89 -33.15 -41.44
CA VAL A 96 -17.59 -32.79 -40.83
C VAL A 96 -16.84 -31.70 -41.58
N PHE A 97 -17.04 -31.55 -42.89
CA PHE A 97 -16.24 -30.67 -43.74
C PHE A 97 -16.25 -29.20 -43.29
N HIS A 98 -17.42 -28.60 -43.07
CA HIS A 98 -17.55 -27.20 -42.61
C HIS A 98 -16.94 -26.98 -41.22
N LYS A 99 -17.16 -27.92 -40.29
CA LYS A 99 -16.59 -27.88 -38.94
C LYS A 99 -15.08 -28.10 -38.94
N GLY A 100 -14.55 -28.81 -39.95
CA GLY A 100 -13.13 -29.02 -40.17
C GLY A 100 -12.45 -27.75 -40.67
N GLY A 101 -13.12 -26.97 -41.52
CA GLY A 101 -12.63 -25.65 -41.94
C GLY A 101 -12.49 -24.66 -40.78
N GLN A 102 -13.37 -24.74 -39.77
CA GLN A 102 -13.27 -23.92 -38.55
C GLN A 102 -11.94 -24.13 -37.82
N LEU A 103 -11.47 -25.37 -37.68
CA LEU A 103 -10.18 -25.69 -37.07
C LEU A 103 -9.03 -24.90 -37.72
N PHE A 104 -8.98 -24.86 -39.05
CA PHE A 104 -7.91 -24.17 -39.79
C PHE A 104 -7.98 -22.65 -39.61
N ARG A 105 -9.19 -22.08 -39.69
CA ARG A 105 -9.41 -20.65 -39.43
C ARG A 105 -8.98 -20.29 -38.01
N ASP A 106 -9.38 -21.08 -37.01
CA ASP A 106 -9.14 -20.76 -35.61
C ASP A 106 -7.63 -20.86 -35.28
N LEU A 107 -6.90 -21.79 -35.89
CA LEU A 107 -5.42 -21.84 -35.83
C LEU A 107 -4.76 -20.61 -36.48
N ALA A 108 -5.21 -20.21 -37.67
CA ALA A 108 -4.67 -19.01 -38.34
C ALA A 108 -4.93 -17.72 -37.54
N VAL A 109 -6.14 -17.58 -36.98
CA VAL A 109 -6.50 -16.45 -36.11
C VAL A 109 -5.66 -16.46 -34.84
N ARG A 110 -5.37 -17.62 -34.25
CA ARG A 110 -4.47 -17.74 -33.09
C ARG A 110 -3.08 -17.17 -33.38
N THR A 111 -2.46 -17.59 -34.48
CA THR A 111 -1.15 -17.07 -34.90
C THR A 111 -1.19 -15.56 -35.13
N GLN A 112 -2.26 -15.02 -35.75
CA GLN A 112 -2.43 -13.57 -35.92
C GLN A 112 -2.45 -12.81 -34.59
N HIS A 113 -3.03 -13.40 -33.55
CA HIS A 113 -3.07 -12.84 -32.19
C HIS A 113 -1.84 -13.20 -31.34
N SER A 114 -0.76 -13.72 -31.96
CA SER A 114 0.47 -14.12 -31.27
C SER A 114 0.24 -15.18 -30.17
N LYS A 115 -0.76 -16.05 -30.35
CA LYS A 115 -1.06 -17.13 -29.40
C LYS A 115 -0.35 -18.42 -29.83
N PRO A 116 0.67 -18.88 -29.09
CA PRO A 116 1.55 -19.94 -29.54
C PRO A 116 0.82 -21.29 -29.67
N SER A 117 1.21 -22.04 -30.69
CA SER A 117 0.71 -23.37 -31.03
C SER A 117 1.84 -24.28 -31.49
N CYS A 118 1.84 -25.52 -31.00
CA CYS A 118 2.82 -26.55 -31.36
C CYS A 118 2.11 -27.85 -31.74
N ALA A 119 2.50 -28.44 -32.87
CA ALA A 119 1.98 -29.72 -33.34
C ALA A 119 3.06 -30.81 -33.28
N LEU A 120 2.75 -31.90 -32.59
CA LEU A 120 3.56 -33.11 -32.53
C LEU A 120 2.92 -34.17 -33.42
N VAL A 121 3.57 -34.52 -34.53
CA VAL A 121 3.07 -35.49 -35.49
C VAL A 121 3.61 -36.88 -35.15
N PHE A 122 2.80 -37.66 -34.44
CA PHE A 122 3.14 -39.02 -33.99
C PHE A 122 2.93 -40.06 -35.08
N GLY A 123 1.97 -39.84 -35.99
CA GLY A 123 1.65 -40.78 -37.04
C GLY A 123 1.13 -40.10 -38.31
N SER A 124 0.46 -40.86 -39.16
CA SER A 124 -0.11 -40.34 -40.41
C SER A 124 -1.11 -39.21 -40.14
N SER A 125 -0.96 -38.12 -40.88
CA SER A 125 -1.79 -36.92 -40.86
C SER A 125 -2.27 -36.63 -42.28
N THR A 126 -3.42 -37.18 -42.65
CA THR A 126 -3.94 -37.15 -44.02
C THR A 126 -4.97 -36.04 -44.23
N ALA A 127 -4.96 -35.39 -45.40
CA ALA A 127 -5.92 -34.37 -45.83
C ALA A 127 -6.02 -33.20 -44.82
N GLY A 128 -7.16 -33.04 -44.15
CA GLY A 128 -7.33 -32.00 -43.14
C GLY A 128 -6.35 -32.10 -41.97
N GLY A 129 -5.90 -33.31 -41.63
CA GLY A 129 -4.89 -33.53 -40.59
C GLY A 129 -3.52 -32.94 -40.95
N ALA A 130 -3.19 -32.83 -42.25
CA ALA A 130 -1.92 -32.27 -42.71
C ALA A 130 -1.85 -30.73 -42.57
N TYR A 131 -3.00 -30.04 -42.58
CA TYR A 131 -3.05 -28.59 -42.38
C TYR A 131 -2.83 -28.17 -40.94
N HIS A 132 -3.05 -29.06 -39.98
CA HIS A 132 -2.86 -28.77 -38.56
C HIS A 132 -1.38 -28.44 -38.23
N PRO A 133 -0.39 -29.29 -38.55
CA PRO A 133 1.02 -28.90 -38.39
C PRO A 133 1.38 -27.70 -39.27
N ALA A 134 0.84 -27.59 -40.48
CA ALA A 134 1.14 -26.48 -41.38
C ALA A 134 0.68 -25.10 -40.86
N LEU A 135 -0.32 -25.06 -39.98
CA LEU A 135 -0.85 -23.85 -39.37
C LEU A 135 -0.44 -23.69 -37.90
N SER A 136 0.46 -24.54 -37.41
CA SER A 136 1.04 -24.41 -36.07
C SER A 136 2.33 -23.59 -36.13
N ASP A 137 2.61 -22.84 -35.06
CA ASP A 137 3.81 -21.99 -34.99
C ASP A 137 5.11 -22.81 -34.82
N TYR A 138 4.98 -24.05 -34.34
CA TYR A 138 6.09 -24.97 -34.16
C TYR A 138 5.66 -26.42 -34.40
N THR A 139 6.52 -27.21 -35.03
CA THR A 139 6.18 -28.56 -35.46
C THR A 139 7.30 -29.56 -35.17
N VAL A 140 6.91 -30.72 -34.61
CA VAL A 140 7.84 -31.81 -34.32
C VAL A 140 7.31 -33.09 -34.94
N PHE A 141 8.11 -33.72 -35.81
CA PHE A 141 7.74 -34.99 -36.44
C PHE A 141 8.55 -36.13 -35.83
N VAL A 142 7.88 -37.23 -35.50
CA VAL A 142 8.54 -38.45 -35.03
C VAL A 142 9.16 -39.19 -36.22
N GLU A 143 10.45 -39.50 -36.14
CA GLU A 143 11.19 -40.15 -37.20
C GLU A 143 10.62 -41.55 -37.51
N ASN A 144 10.45 -41.87 -38.79
CA ASN A 144 9.91 -43.15 -39.29
C ASN A 144 8.47 -43.47 -38.84
N GLN A 145 7.71 -42.47 -38.35
CA GLN A 145 6.31 -42.64 -37.93
C GLN A 145 5.44 -41.45 -38.36
N GLY A 146 5.91 -40.23 -38.06
CA GLY A 146 5.22 -38.99 -38.38
C GLY A 146 5.21 -38.72 -39.87
N GLN A 147 4.01 -38.65 -40.46
CA GLN A 147 3.82 -38.44 -41.89
C GLN A 147 2.69 -37.45 -42.15
N ALA A 148 2.85 -36.51 -43.08
CA ALA A 148 1.79 -35.56 -43.45
C ALA A 148 1.63 -35.47 -44.97
N PHE A 149 0.40 -35.64 -45.46
CA PHE A 149 0.12 -35.51 -46.90
C PHE A 149 -1.36 -35.20 -47.16
N LEU A 150 -1.63 -34.47 -48.25
CA LEU A 150 -3.01 -34.17 -48.65
C LEU A 150 -3.78 -35.44 -49.08
N ALA A 151 -3.09 -36.37 -49.72
CA ALA A 151 -3.61 -37.65 -50.17
C ALA A 151 -2.55 -38.73 -49.87
N GLY A 152 -2.96 -39.84 -49.25
CA GLY A 152 -2.04 -40.94 -48.96
C GLY A 152 -1.63 -41.72 -50.20
N PRO A 153 -0.59 -42.57 -50.09
CA PRO A 153 -0.05 -43.33 -51.23
C PRO A 153 -1.08 -44.09 -52.09
N PRO A 154 -2.11 -44.76 -51.51
CA PRO A 154 -3.12 -45.44 -52.33
C PRO A 154 -3.92 -44.47 -53.20
N LEU A 155 -4.19 -43.27 -52.69
CA LEU A 155 -4.98 -42.26 -53.36
C LEU A 155 -4.15 -41.50 -54.41
N VAL A 156 -2.85 -41.27 -54.13
CA VAL A 156 -1.88 -40.75 -55.11
C VAL A 156 -1.75 -41.71 -56.28
N LYS A 157 -1.52 -43.02 -56.02
CA LYS A 157 -1.47 -44.04 -57.06
C LYS A 157 -2.75 -44.07 -57.91
N MET A 158 -3.91 -43.95 -57.27
CA MET A 158 -5.19 -43.93 -57.97
C MET A 158 -5.38 -42.65 -58.81
N ALA A 159 -4.97 -41.49 -58.31
CA ALA A 159 -5.23 -40.19 -58.94
C ALA A 159 -4.19 -39.82 -60.01
N THR A 160 -2.91 -40.16 -59.80
CA THR A 160 -1.79 -39.73 -60.66
C THR A 160 -1.05 -40.90 -61.32
N GLY A 161 -1.29 -42.14 -60.88
CA GLY A 161 -0.55 -43.33 -61.32
C GLY A 161 0.82 -43.50 -60.64
N GLU A 162 1.25 -42.54 -59.82
CA GLU A 162 2.54 -42.55 -59.12
C GLU A 162 2.56 -43.58 -57.98
N VAL A 163 3.57 -44.46 -57.96
CA VAL A 163 3.78 -45.42 -56.87
C VAL A 163 4.89 -44.89 -55.98
N ILE A 164 4.51 -44.35 -54.83
CA ILE A 164 5.43 -43.73 -53.87
C ILE A 164 5.16 -44.26 -52.46
N GLY A 165 6.20 -44.43 -51.65
CA GLY A 165 6.05 -44.82 -50.24
C GLY A 165 5.56 -43.67 -49.36
N ALA A 166 4.97 -43.98 -48.19
CA ALA A 166 4.45 -42.93 -47.29
C ALA A 166 5.57 -42.02 -46.71
N GLU A 167 6.74 -42.60 -46.40
CA GLU A 167 7.92 -41.85 -45.95
C GLU A 167 8.52 -40.98 -47.06
N GLU A 168 8.56 -41.49 -48.29
CA GLU A 168 9.07 -40.75 -49.46
C GLU A 168 8.13 -39.61 -49.88
N LEU A 169 6.83 -39.81 -49.71
CA LEU A 169 5.79 -38.83 -50.03
C LEU A 169 5.72 -37.68 -49.02
N GLY A 170 5.80 -37.99 -47.71
CA GLY A 170 5.57 -37.00 -46.66
C GLY A 170 6.07 -37.41 -45.27
N GLY A 171 7.18 -38.14 -45.20
CA GLY A 171 7.80 -38.53 -43.92
C GLY A 171 8.51 -37.38 -43.20
N ALA A 172 8.84 -37.60 -41.92
CA ALA A 172 9.51 -36.63 -41.05
C ALA A 172 10.76 -36.00 -41.69
N ARG A 173 11.63 -36.81 -42.31
CA ARG A 173 12.85 -36.33 -42.97
C ARG A 173 12.55 -35.48 -44.20
N VAL A 174 11.57 -35.87 -45.00
CA VAL A 174 11.14 -35.08 -46.17
C VAL A 174 10.64 -33.72 -45.70
N HIS A 175 9.84 -33.69 -44.63
CA HIS A 175 9.30 -32.45 -44.13
C HIS A 175 10.33 -31.53 -43.49
N ALA A 176 11.29 -32.07 -42.75
CA ALA A 176 12.34 -31.28 -42.09
C ALA A 176 13.43 -30.78 -43.05
N THR A 177 13.71 -31.51 -44.14
CA THR A 177 14.85 -31.20 -45.02
C THR A 177 14.46 -30.60 -46.36
N LYS A 178 13.25 -30.90 -46.88
CA LYS A 178 12.81 -30.43 -48.21
C LYS A 178 11.69 -29.41 -48.15
N THR A 179 10.63 -29.70 -47.39
CA THR A 179 9.41 -28.87 -47.45
C THR A 179 9.34 -27.77 -46.39
N GLY A 180 10.09 -27.90 -45.29
CA GLY A 180 10.02 -26.99 -44.14
C GLY A 180 8.80 -27.17 -43.23
N LEU A 181 7.97 -28.20 -43.45
CA LEU A 181 6.78 -28.46 -42.61
C LEU A 181 7.13 -29.02 -41.22
N ALA A 182 8.37 -29.48 -40.99
CA ALA A 182 8.83 -29.95 -39.69
C ALA A 182 9.99 -29.09 -39.20
N ASP A 183 9.83 -28.39 -38.08
CA ASP A 183 10.89 -27.59 -37.45
C ASP A 183 11.91 -28.48 -36.73
N GLN A 184 11.46 -29.61 -36.17
CA GLN A 184 12.32 -30.61 -35.56
C GLN A 184 11.90 -32.04 -35.90
N ILE A 185 12.89 -32.92 -35.91
CA ILE A 185 12.71 -34.37 -35.90
C ILE A 185 12.95 -34.88 -34.48
N ALA A 186 12.05 -35.73 -34.00
CA ALA A 186 12.18 -36.48 -32.75
C ALA A 186 12.45 -37.95 -33.03
N THR A 187 13.23 -38.62 -32.18
CA THR A 187 13.56 -40.05 -32.37
C THR A 187 12.41 -40.98 -32.02
N ASP A 188 11.52 -40.56 -31.11
CA ASP A 188 10.32 -41.27 -30.68
C ASP A 188 9.28 -40.28 -30.11
N GLU A 189 8.11 -40.77 -29.70
CA GLU A 189 7.01 -39.95 -29.15
C GLU A 189 7.41 -39.25 -27.83
N LEU A 190 8.25 -39.88 -26.99
CA LEU A 190 8.70 -39.29 -25.73
C LEU A 190 9.67 -38.14 -25.97
N ASP A 191 10.56 -38.31 -26.95
CA ASP A 191 11.46 -37.26 -27.41
C ASP A 191 10.69 -36.09 -28.04
N ALA A 192 9.61 -36.38 -28.79
CA ALA A 192 8.72 -35.35 -29.32
C ALA A 192 8.05 -34.55 -28.19
N ILE A 193 7.55 -35.22 -27.14
CA ILE A 193 6.99 -34.57 -25.95
C ILE A 193 8.06 -33.75 -25.20
N ARG A 194 9.28 -34.28 -25.06
CA ARG A 194 10.41 -33.55 -24.45
C ARG A 194 10.71 -32.27 -25.20
N LYS A 195 10.81 -32.32 -26.53
CA LYS A 195 11.03 -31.17 -27.40
C LYS A 195 9.88 -30.16 -27.33
N ALA A 196 8.64 -30.63 -27.23
CA ALA A 196 7.48 -29.76 -27.00
C ALA A 196 7.60 -29.02 -25.67
N ARG A 197 8.01 -29.70 -24.59
CA ARG A 197 8.24 -29.08 -23.28
C ARG A 197 9.38 -28.07 -23.30
N GLU A 198 10.44 -28.35 -24.05
CA GLU A 198 11.56 -27.41 -24.25
C GLU A 198 11.08 -26.16 -25.00
N TRP A 199 10.28 -26.32 -26.04
CA TRP A 199 9.66 -25.21 -26.75
C TRP A 199 8.72 -24.41 -25.84
N VAL A 200 7.86 -25.06 -25.04
CA VAL A 200 7.02 -24.35 -24.06
C VAL A 200 7.88 -23.53 -23.09
N ALA A 201 9.05 -24.04 -22.69
CA ALA A 201 9.97 -23.34 -21.80
C ALA A 201 10.66 -22.12 -22.44
N THR A 202 10.63 -21.97 -23.77
CA THR A 202 11.15 -20.78 -24.49
C THR A 202 10.07 -19.73 -24.75
N LEU A 203 8.79 -20.08 -24.62
CA LEU A 203 7.70 -19.14 -24.77
C LEU A 203 7.80 -18.06 -23.68
N HIS A 204 7.97 -16.82 -24.10
CA HIS A 204 7.84 -15.65 -23.23
C HIS A 204 6.36 -15.35 -23.07
N ILE A 205 5.66 -16.21 -22.35
CA ILE A 205 4.29 -15.92 -21.95
C ILE A 205 4.41 -14.73 -21.01
N ALA A 206 3.79 -13.60 -21.38
CA ALA A 206 3.63 -12.48 -20.49
C ALA A 206 2.94 -13.02 -19.24
N SER A 207 3.73 -13.30 -18.21
CA SER A 207 3.23 -13.61 -16.89
C SER A 207 2.61 -12.31 -16.42
N HIS A 208 1.33 -12.10 -16.72
CA HIS A 208 0.46 -11.28 -15.91
C HIS A 208 0.61 -11.84 -14.50
N GLN A 209 1.55 -11.27 -13.74
CA GLN A 209 1.67 -11.50 -12.31
C GLN A 209 0.48 -10.79 -11.67
N THR A 210 -0.70 -11.37 -11.88
CA THR A 210 -1.78 -11.20 -10.93
C THR A 210 -1.27 -11.91 -9.68
N LEU A 211 -0.69 -11.14 -8.75
CA LEU A 211 -0.61 -11.50 -7.35
C LEU A 211 -2.06 -11.67 -6.85
N VAL A 212 -2.68 -12.79 -7.21
CA VAL A 212 -3.48 -13.48 -6.22
C VAL A 212 -2.41 -13.98 -5.27
N ASP A 213 -2.35 -13.37 -4.08
CA ASP A 213 -1.66 -14.01 -2.96
C ASP A 213 -2.05 -15.48 -3.04
N THR A 214 -1.11 -16.38 -3.32
CA THR A 214 -1.32 -17.80 -3.08
C THR A 214 -1.43 -17.93 -1.58
N ILE A 215 -2.65 -17.69 -1.07
CA ILE A 215 -3.06 -18.06 0.26
C ILE A 215 -2.81 -19.55 0.31
N GLU A 216 -2.00 -20.00 1.27
CA GLU A 216 -1.81 -21.42 1.48
C GLU A 216 -3.22 -22.01 1.66
N PRO A 217 -3.63 -22.98 0.82
CA PRO A 217 -5.00 -23.47 0.84
C PRO A 217 -5.33 -23.96 2.25
N LEU A 218 -6.16 -23.20 2.96
CA LEU A 218 -6.54 -23.56 4.31
C LEU A 218 -7.61 -24.65 4.20
N PRO A 219 -7.51 -25.73 4.99
CA PRO A 219 -8.61 -26.69 5.05
C PRO A 219 -9.88 -25.92 5.40
N PRO A 220 -11.00 -26.20 4.72
CA PRO A 220 -12.30 -25.65 5.10
C PRO A 220 -12.51 -25.83 6.60
N ARG A 221 -13.10 -24.84 7.28
CA ARG A 221 -13.25 -24.86 8.74
C ARG A 221 -14.06 -26.06 9.23
N TYR A 222 -14.85 -26.62 8.33
CA TYR A 222 -15.63 -27.82 8.54
C TYR A 222 -15.04 -28.99 7.73
N PRO A 223 -15.02 -30.22 8.28
CA PRO A 223 -14.46 -31.38 7.58
C PRO A 223 -15.11 -31.61 6.23
N ILE A 224 -14.30 -31.89 5.20
CA ILE A 224 -14.81 -32.22 3.87
C ILE A 224 -15.60 -33.54 3.86
N ASP A 225 -15.27 -34.46 4.78
CA ASP A 225 -15.93 -35.77 4.93
C ASP A 225 -17.41 -35.64 5.35
N ASP A 226 -17.79 -34.52 5.99
CA ASP A 226 -19.19 -34.21 6.32
C ASP A 226 -20.08 -34.05 5.07
N LEU A 227 -19.49 -33.78 3.90
CA LEU A 227 -20.25 -33.65 2.65
C LEU A 227 -21.04 -34.91 2.35
N LEU A 228 -20.51 -36.09 2.70
CA LEU A 228 -21.19 -37.38 2.53
C LEU A 228 -22.38 -37.57 3.49
N GLY A 229 -22.47 -36.76 4.56
CA GLY A 229 -23.62 -36.70 5.47
C GLY A 229 -24.62 -35.60 5.13
N LEU A 230 -24.18 -34.55 4.43
CA LEU A 230 -25.01 -33.40 4.03
C LEU A 230 -25.70 -33.60 2.67
N VAL A 231 -25.03 -34.28 1.73
CA VAL A 231 -25.56 -34.55 0.40
C VAL A 231 -26.54 -35.72 0.48
N ASN A 232 -27.82 -35.43 0.26
CA ASN A 232 -28.86 -36.46 0.30
C ASN A 232 -28.80 -37.32 -0.98
N PRO A 233 -28.72 -38.66 -0.88
CA PRO A 233 -28.79 -39.55 -2.05
C PRO A 233 -30.16 -39.48 -2.75
N ASP A 234 -31.23 -39.06 -2.05
CA ASP A 234 -32.51 -38.74 -2.67
C ASP A 234 -32.49 -37.33 -3.27
N ILE A 235 -32.26 -37.26 -4.59
CA ILE A 235 -32.19 -36.03 -5.39
C ILE A 235 -33.43 -35.13 -5.33
N ARG A 236 -34.54 -35.59 -4.72
CA ARG A 236 -35.78 -34.81 -4.56
C ARG A 236 -35.77 -33.94 -3.31
N LYS A 237 -34.85 -34.17 -2.37
CA LYS A 237 -34.76 -33.42 -1.12
C LYS A 237 -33.63 -32.39 -1.19
N PRO A 238 -33.93 -31.08 -1.09
CA PRO A 238 -32.90 -30.05 -1.07
C PRO A 238 -32.10 -30.09 0.24
N PHE A 239 -30.84 -29.65 0.20
CA PHE A 239 -29.99 -29.45 1.38
C PHE A 239 -29.34 -28.07 1.31
N ASP A 240 -28.86 -27.57 2.45
CA ASP A 240 -28.33 -26.21 2.55
C ASP A 240 -26.97 -26.11 1.83
N MET A 241 -26.97 -25.38 0.71
CA MET A 241 -25.76 -25.16 -0.09
C MET A 241 -24.73 -24.32 0.64
N ARG A 242 -25.11 -23.54 1.66
CA ARG A 242 -24.16 -22.84 2.51
C ARG A 242 -23.30 -23.83 3.29
N GLU A 243 -23.90 -24.88 3.85
CA GLU A 243 -23.18 -25.94 4.58
C GLU A 243 -22.17 -26.68 3.69
N VAL A 244 -22.50 -26.82 2.40
CA VAL A 244 -21.62 -27.41 1.37
C VAL A 244 -20.48 -26.45 1.01
N LEU A 245 -20.78 -25.18 0.73
CA LEU A 245 -19.77 -24.17 0.39
C LEU A 245 -18.76 -23.95 1.52
N LEU A 246 -19.22 -23.94 2.77
CA LEU A 246 -18.35 -23.82 3.94
C LEU A 246 -17.36 -25.00 4.08
N ARG A 247 -17.63 -26.16 3.46
CA ARG A 247 -16.78 -27.36 3.45
C ARG A 247 -15.93 -27.51 2.20
N LEU A 248 -16.08 -26.61 1.24
CA LEU A 248 -15.34 -26.60 -0.02
C LEU A 248 -14.37 -25.42 -0.11
N ILE A 249 -14.72 -24.28 0.50
CA ILE A 249 -13.98 -23.02 0.42
C ILE A 249 -12.99 -22.91 1.58
N ASP A 250 -11.80 -22.37 1.29
CA ASP A 250 -10.70 -22.23 2.24
C ASP A 250 -11.11 -21.35 3.44
N ASP A 251 -11.01 -21.94 4.63
CA ASP A 251 -11.49 -21.37 5.90
C ASP A 251 -12.95 -20.88 5.88
N SER A 252 -13.75 -21.37 4.93
CA SER A 252 -15.17 -21.09 4.81
C SER A 252 -15.52 -19.58 4.64
N ARG A 253 -14.62 -18.78 4.06
CA ARG A 253 -14.78 -17.31 3.85
C ARG A 253 -15.37 -16.98 2.47
N LEU A 254 -16.23 -15.95 2.38
CA LEU A 254 -16.85 -15.49 1.12
C LEU A 254 -16.52 -14.00 0.87
N SER A 255 -16.16 -13.61 -0.37
CA SER A 255 -15.68 -12.26 -0.77
C SER A 255 -16.29 -11.78 -2.11
N GLU A 256 -16.42 -10.46 -2.32
CA GLU A 256 -17.27 -9.80 -3.35
C GLU A 256 -16.57 -9.42 -4.69
N SER A 257 -15.30 -9.80 -4.92
CA SER A 257 -14.61 -9.58 -6.22
C SER A 257 -14.00 -10.88 -6.77
N THR A 258 -14.79 -11.95 -6.77
CA THR A 258 -14.33 -13.33 -6.99
C THR A 258 -15.03 -13.95 -8.21
N PRO A 259 -14.34 -14.76 -9.05
CA PRO A 259 -15.02 -15.62 -10.02
C PRO A 259 -16.18 -16.39 -9.36
N LEU A 260 -17.32 -16.51 -10.03
CA LEU A 260 -18.48 -17.19 -9.47
C LEU A 260 -18.41 -18.69 -9.75
N LEU A 261 -18.41 -19.49 -8.69
CA LEU A 261 -18.52 -20.95 -8.76
C LEU A 261 -19.98 -21.38 -8.54
N PHE A 262 -20.58 -22.01 -9.54
CA PHE A 262 -21.93 -22.56 -9.49
C PHE A 262 -21.87 -24.07 -9.28
N LEU A 263 -22.45 -24.55 -8.18
CA LEU A 263 -22.54 -25.97 -7.87
C LEU A 263 -23.98 -26.44 -8.07
N HIS A 264 -24.24 -27.20 -9.13
CA HIS A 264 -25.61 -27.55 -9.50
C HIS A 264 -26.07 -28.77 -8.71
N ASN A 265 -27.05 -28.53 -7.85
CA ASN A 265 -27.96 -29.56 -7.37
C ASN A 265 -29.37 -28.96 -7.20
N VAL A 266 -29.96 -28.57 -8.33
CA VAL A 266 -31.23 -27.87 -8.42
C VAL A 266 -32.20 -28.60 -9.34
N THR A 267 -33.38 -28.92 -8.82
CA THR A 267 -34.43 -29.63 -9.55
C THR A 267 -35.40 -28.70 -10.29
N GLY A 268 -35.17 -27.38 -10.22
CA GLY A 268 -35.95 -26.33 -10.89
C GLY A 268 -36.38 -25.21 -9.93
N PHE A 269 -37.16 -24.25 -10.41
CA PHE A 269 -37.86 -23.29 -9.54
C PHE A 269 -39.11 -23.91 -8.91
N MET A 270 -39.50 -23.41 -7.73
CA MET A 270 -40.75 -23.82 -7.10
C MET A 270 -41.94 -23.38 -7.95
N VAL A 271 -42.89 -24.29 -8.17
CA VAL A 271 -44.12 -24.03 -8.93
C VAL A 271 -45.35 -24.09 -8.02
N GLY A 272 -46.39 -23.33 -8.38
CA GLY A 272 -47.68 -23.33 -7.67
C GLY A 272 -48.10 -21.96 -7.15
N ALA A 273 -49.39 -21.79 -6.85
CA ALA A 273 -50.01 -20.49 -6.59
C ALA A 273 -49.28 -19.64 -5.53
N LYS A 274 -48.77 -20.25 -4.46
CA LYS A 274 -48.01 -19.54 -3.41
C LYS A 274 -46.69 -18.97 -3.93
N ALA A 275 -45.96 -19.72 -4.75
CA ALA A 275 -44.70 -19.27 -5.34
C ALA A 275 -44.96 -18.19 -6.40
N GLU A 276 -46.01 -18.36 -7.21
CA GLU A 276 -46.42 -17.38 -8.22
C GLU A 276 -46.84 -16.04 -7.59
N HIS A 277 -47.68 -16.07 -6.55
CA HIS A 277 -48.09 -14.86 -5.82
C HIS A 277 -46.92 -14.19 -5.07
N ALA A 278 -45.92 -14.96 -4.65
CA ALA A 278 -44.68 -14.44 -4.09
C ALA A 278 -43.72 -13.87 -5.16
N GLY A 279 -44.11 -13.91 -6.44
CA GLY A 279 -43.35 -13.33 -7.55
C GLY A 279 -42.17 -14.17 -8.02
N ILE A 280 -42.23 -15.51 -7.91
CA ILE A 280 -41.13 -16.41 -8.28
C ILE A 280 -40.60 -16.16 -9.70
N ILE A 281 -41.46 -15.83 -10.66
CA ILE A 281 -41.05 -15.50 -12.03
C ILE A 281 -40.24 -14.20 -12.08
N ARG A 282 -40.69 -13.14 -11.37
CA ARG A 282 -39.99 -11.85 -11.33
C ARG A 282 -38.62 -12.01 -10.67
N THR A 283 -38.57 -12.68 -9.51
CA THR A 283 -37.34 -12.90 -8.76
C THR A 283 -36.40 -13.85 -9.52
N GLY A 284 -36.92 -14.90 -10.14
CA GLY A 284 -36.17 -15.81 -11.00
C GLY A 284 -35.60 -15.11 -12.24
N ALA A 285 -36.36 -14.21 -12.86
CA ALA A 285 -35.88 -13.39 -13.99
C ALA A 285 -34.77 -12.42 -13.56
N GLN A 286 -34.85 -11.83 -12.37
CA GLN A 286 -33.77 -11.00 -11.82
C GLN A 286 -32.50 -11.82 -11.59
N LEU A 287 -32.61 -13.05 -11.09
CA LEU A 287 -31.47 -13.95 -10.91
C LEU A 287 -30.84 -14.33 -12.26
N VAL A 288 -31.67 -14.73 -13.23
CA VAL A 288 -31.20 -15.05 -14.59
C VAL A 288 -30.55 -13.84 -15.25
N ALA A 289 -31.13 -12.64 -15.09
CA ALA A 289 -30.53 -11.40 -15.59
C ALA A 289 -29.19 -11.11 -14.92
N ALA A 290 -29.10 -11.21 -13.58
CA ALA A 290 -27.88 -10.98 -12.82
C ALA A 290 -26.75 -11.94 -13.26
N VAL A 291 -27.06 -13.22 -13.46
CA VAL A 291 -26.11 -14.20 -14.00
C VAL A 291 -25.71 -13.82 -15.42
N SER A 292 -26.66 -13.45 -16.28
CA SER A 292 -26.39 -13.10 -17.69
C SER A 292 -25.60 -11.81 -17.88
N THR A 293 -25.71 -10.85 -16.95
CA THR A 293 -25.05 -9.54 -17.02
C THR A 293 -23.82 -9.44 -16.12
N SER A 294 -23.45 -10.54 -15.44
CA SER A 294 -22.30 -10.57 -14.55
C SER A 294 -21.00 -10.45 -15.35
N THR A 295 -20.15 -9.49 -14.97
CA THR A 295 -18.89 -9.17 -15.65
C THR A 295 -17.69 -9.94 -15.08
N VAL A 296 -17.91 -10.88 -14.17
CA VAL A 296 -16.87 -11.75 -13.60
C VAL A 296 -16.93 -13.15 -14.23
N PRO A 297 -15.82 -13.90 -14.31
CA PRO A 297 -15.82 -15.26 -14.85
C PRO A 297 -16.75 -16.20 -14.08
N HIS A 298 -17.44 -17.11 -14.77
CA HIS A 298 -18.26 -18.17 -14.16
C HIS A 298 -17.64 -19.55 -14.39
N ILE A 299 -17.59 -20.35 -13.33
CA ILE A 299 -17.18 -21.76 -13.32
C ILE A 299 -18.35 -22.56 -12.79
N SER A 300 -18.69 -23.67 -13.43
CA SER A 300 -19.87 -24.47 -13.07
C SER A 300 -19.53 -25.94 -12.90
N VAL A 301 -20.11 -26.60 -11.89
CA VAL A 301 -19.96 -28.03 -11.65
C VAL A 301 -21.32 -28.65 -11.36
N ILE A 302 -21.73 -29.64 -12.16
CA ILE A 302 -22.97 -30.38 -11.98
C ILE A 302 -22.73 -31.56 -11.03
N LEU A 303 -23.17 -31.42 -9.78
CA LEU A 303 -22.95 -32.41 -8.73
C LEU A 303 -24.04 -33.51 -8.74
N GLY A 304 -25.27 -33.09 -8.96
CA GLY A 304 -26.46 -33.92 -8.90
C GLY A 304 -27.48 -33.47 -9.93
N ALA A 305 -28.69 -33.08 -9.51
CA ALA A 305 -29.71 -32.63 -10.43
C ALA A 305 -29.41 -31.23 -10.99
N SER A 306 -29.57 -31.04 -12.30
CA SER A 306 -29.61 -29.72 -12.92
C SER A 306 -30.73 -29.68 -13.96
N TYR A 307 -31.91 -29.27 -13.50
CA TYR A 307 -33.13 -29.36 -14.30
C TYR A 307 -33.79 -28.00 -14.59
N GLY A 308 -34.34 -27.87 -15.79
CA GLY A 308 -35.24 -26.79 -16.21
C GLY A 308 -34.65 -25.39 -15.99
N ALA A 309 -35.48 -24.45 -15.52
CA ALA A 309 -35.03 -23.08 -15.24
C ALA A 309 -33.98 -22.99 -14.12
N GLY A 310 -33.84 -24.04 -13.30
CA GLY A 310 -32.76 -24.13 -12.31
C GLY A 310 -31.39 -24.26 -12.98
N ASN A 311 -31.29 -24.94 -14.12
CA ASN A 311 -30.05 -24.99 -14.91
C ASN A 311 -29.64 -23.59 -15.41
N TYR A 312 -30.61 -22.75 -15.77
CA TYR A 312 -30.38 -21.39 -16.25
C TYR A 312 -29.89 -20.46 -15.14
N ALA A 313 -30.57 -20.51 -13.98
CA ALA A 313 -30.21 -19.74 -12.80
C ALA A 313 -28.80 -20.10 -12.26
N MET A 314 -28.34 -21.32 -12.52
CA MET A 314 -27.02 -21.80 -12.08
C MET A 314 -25.92 -21.65 -13.13
N CYS A 315 -26.10 -20.85 -14.18
CA CYS A 315 -25.10 -20.66 -15.24
C CYS A 315 -24.77 -21.97 -16.02
N GLY A 316 -25.81 -22.71 -16.42
CA GLY A 316 -25.66 -23.80 -17.37
C GLY A 316 -25.11 -23.35 -18.73
N ARG A 317 -24.79 -24.32 -19.60
CA ARG A 317 -24.07 -24.10 -20.87
C ARG A 317 -24.54 -22.92 -21.73
N ALA A 318 -25.85 -22.65 -21.77
CA ALA A 318 -26.43 -21.55 -22.54
C ALA A 318 -26.01 -20.15 -22.05
N TYR A 319 -25.53 -20.02 -20.82
CA TYR A 319 -25.10 -18.77 -20.18
C TYR A 319 -23.58 -18.55 -20.27
N GLY A 320 -22.88 -19.42 -21.02
CA GLY A 320 -21.47 -19.24 -21.35
C GLY A 320 -20.50 -19.33 -20.16
N PRO A 321 -20.60 -20.32 -19.27
CA PRO A 321 -19.56 -20.53 -18.26
C PRO A 321 -18.21 -20.79 -18.94
N ARG A 322 -17.12 -20.31 -18.33
CA ARG A 322 -15.75 -20.51 -18.82
C ARG A 322 -15.38 -22.00 -18.80
N PHE A 323 -15.77 -22.66 -17.71
CA PHE A 323 -15.63 -24.09 -17.53
C PHE A 323 -16.92 -24.65 -16.92
N LEU A 324 -17.41 -25.76 -17.46
CA LEU A 324 -18.55 -26.50 -16.94
C LEU A 324 -18.17 -27.97 -16.84
N PHE A 325 -18.11 -28.54 -15.64
CA PHE A 325 -17.83 -29.97 -15.44
C PHE A 325 -19.01 -30.68 -14.80
N THR A 326 -19.03 -32.01 -14.90
CA THR A 326 -20.10 -32.84 -14.35
C THR A 326 -19.53 -33.99 -13.52
N TRP A 327 -20.11 -34.28 -12.36
CA TRP A 327 -19.79 -35.46 -11.57
C TRP A 327 -20.43 -36.72 -12.16
N PRO A 328 -19.94 -37.94 -11.84
CA PRO A 328 -20.60 -39.19 -12.24
C PRO A 328 -22.07 -39.29 -11.80
N SER A 329 -22.41 -38.67 -10.66
CA SER A 329 -23.78 -38.55 -10.14
C SER A 329 -24.62 -37.46 -10.81
N GLY A 330 -23.99 -36.56 -11.55
CA GLY A 330 -24.65 -35.43 -12.20
C GLY A 330 -25.69 -35.87 -13.23
N ARG A 331 -26.81 -35.16 -13.26
CA ARG A 331 -27.91 -35.35 -14.21
C ARG A 331 -28.37 -34.00 -14.74
N CYS A 332 -28.48 -33.86 -16.05
CA CYS A 332 -28.91 -32.61 -16.69
C CYS A 332 -30.07 -32.87 -17.65
N GLY A 333 -31.08 -32.00 -17.64
CA GLY A 333 -32.25 -32.14 -18.51
C GLY A 333 -33.34 -31.12 -18.24
N VAL A 334 -34.51 -31.29 -18.86
CA VAL A 334 -35.65 -30.38 -18.64
C VAL A 334 -36.30 -30.62 -17.27
N MET A 335 -36.45 -31.89 -16.88
CA MET A 335 -36.93 -32.34 -15.58
C MET A 335 -36.44 -33.76 -15.31
N GLY A 336 -36.60 -34.25 -14.08
CA GLY A 336 -36.17 -35.60 -13.73
C GLY A 336 -36.96 -36.71 -14.46
N PRO A 337 -36.37 -37.92 -14.64
CA PRO A 337 -36.99 -39.02 -15.37
C PRO A 337 -38.35 -39.45 -14.80
N GLU A 338 -38.51 -39.44 -13.49
CA GLU A 338 -39.74 -39.81 -12.79
C GLU A 338 -40.85 -38.79 -13.05
N GLN A 339 -40.53 -37.49 -12.99
CA GLN A 339 -41.50 -36.43 -13.27
C GLN A 339 -41.92 -36.45 -14.75
N LEU A 340 -40.97 -36.58 -15.67
CA LEU A 340 -41.26 -36.55 -17.11
C LEU A 340 -42.07 -37.78 -17.54
N SER A 341 -41.74 -38.96 -17.00
CA SER A 341 -42.50 -40.19 -17.27
C SER A 341 -43.92 -40.14 -16.70
N GLY A 342 -44.12 -39.57 -15.50
CA GLY A 342 -45.46 -39.36 -14.92
C GLY A 342 -46.32 -38.37 -15.71
N VAL A 343 -45.73 -37.28 -16.21
CA VAL A 343 -46.41 -36.35 -17.13
C VAL A 343 -46.76 -37.06 -18.44
N MET A 344 -45.85 -37.85 -18.99
CA MET A 344 -46.10 -38.55 -20.24
C MET A 344 -47.17 -39.63 -20.13
N GLU A 345 -47.20 -40.35 -19.01
CA GLU A 345 -48.29 -41.26 -18.70
C GLU A 345 -49.63 -40.53 -18.64
N SER A 346 -49.69 -39.38 -17.96
CA SER A 346 -50.90 -38.56 -17.84
C SER A 346 -51.37 -38.02 -19.19
N VAL A 347 -50.46 -37.55 -20.04
CA VAL A 347 -50.75 -37.07 -21.40
C VAL A 347 -51.23 -38.22 -22.29
N GLN A 348 -50.62 -39.40 -22.22
CA GLN A 348 -51.04 -40.56 -22.99
C GLN A 348 -52.41 -41.08 -22.56
N ARG A 349 -52.69 -41.14 -21.25
CA ARG A 349 -54.02 -41.48 -20.72
C ARG A 349 -55.07 -40.46 -21.17
N SER A 350 -54.76 -39.17 -21.08
CA SER A 350 -55.67 -38.10 -21.53
C SER A 350 -55.91 -38.12 -23.04
N SER A 351 -54.85 -38.36 -23.85
CA SER A 351 -54.98 -38.48 -25.30
C SER A 351 -55.73 -39.74 -25.72
N ALA A 352 -55.59 -40.85 -25.01
CA ALA A 352 -56.32 -42.09 -25.29
C ALA A 352 -57.79 -41.95 -24.91
N ALA A 353 -58.09 -41.32 -23.76
CA ALA A 353 -59.44 -40.96 -23.37
C ALA A 353 -60.11 -40.02 -24.40
N ALA A 354 -59.39 -39.01 -24.90
CA ALA A 354 -59.88 -38.11 -25.95
C ALA A 354 -60.09 -38.81 -27.31
N LYS A 355 -59.39 -39.91 -27.57
CA LYS A 355 -59.51 -40.72 -28.80
C LYS A 355 -60.40 -41.97 -28.62
N GLY A 356 -61.09 -42.10 -27.48
CA GLY A 356 -61.96 -43.24 -27.17
C GLY A 356 -61.24 -44.61 -27.18
N THR A 357 -59.92 -44.64 -27.01
CA THR A 357 -59.10 -45.85 -27.09
C THR A 357 -58.62 -46.25 -25.69
N VAL A 358 -58.72 -47.54 -25.36
CA VAL A 358 -58.27 -48.08 -24.07
C VAL A 358 -56.87 -48.64 -24.23
N LEU A 359 -55.88 -47.98 -23.62
CA LEU A 359 -54.51 -48.47 -23.58
C LEU A 359 -54.41 -49.64 -22.61
N ALA A 360 -53.89 -50.78 -23.09
CA ALA A 360 -53.61 -51.93 -22.24
C ALA A 360 -52.65 -51.52 -21.10
N PRO A 361 -53.00 -51.76 -19.82
CA PRO A 361 -52.21 -51.27 -18.68
C PRO A 361 -50.75 -51.71 -18.69
N ASP A 362 -50.46 -52.91 -19.21
CA ASP A 362 -49.11 -53.47 -19.26
C ASP A 362 -48.28 -52.87 -20.39
N GLU A 363 -48.90 -52.58 -21.54
CA GLU A 363 -48.24 -51.96 -22.68
C GLU A 363 -47.91 -50.49 -22.38
N LEU A 364 -48.82 -49.77 -21.72
CA LEU A 364 -48.59 -48.41 -21.23
C LEU A 364 -47.44 -48.40 -20.22
N ARG A 365 -47.44 -49.30 -19.24
CA ARG A 365 -46.33 -49.44 -18.27
C ARG A 365 -45.00 -49.73 -18.97
N ALA A 366 -44.96 -50.67 -19.91
CA ALA A 366 -43.75 -51.00 -20.66
C ALA A 366 -43.25 -49.85 -21.54
N ARG A 367 -44.16 -49.01 -22.08
CA ARG A 367 -43.82 -47.84 -22.88
C ARG A 367 -43.31 -46.68 -22.02
N VAL A 368 -43.97 -46.41 -20.90
CA VAL A 368 -43.55 -45.41 -19.91
C VAL A 368 -42.19 -45.80 -19.32
N GLU A 369 -41.97 -47.07 -19.01
CA GLU A 369 -40.68 -47.55 -18.49
C GLU A 369 -39.56 -47.50 -19.54
N ARG A 370 -39.85 -47.82 -20.82
CA ARG A 370 -38.88 -47.60 -21.92
C ARG A 370 -38.53 -46.13 -22.07
N PHE A 371 -39.53 -45.24 -22.01
CA PHE A 371 -39.30 -43.80 -22.08
C PHE A 371 -38.50 -43.30 -20.87
N ARG A 372 -38.84 -43.74 -19.65
CA ARG A 372 -38.12 -43.42 -18.42
C ARG A 372 -36.64 -43.82 -18.51
N LYS A 373 -36.35 -45.04 -18.99
CA LYS A 373 -34.99 -45.51 -19.22
C LYS A 373 -34.25 -44.69 -20.28
N GLY A 374 -34.92 -44.29 -21.36
CA GLY A 374 -34.35 -43.41 -22.38
C GLY A 374 -33.98 -42.04 -21.82
N VAL A 375 -34.91 -41.38 -21.14
CA VAL A 375 -34.69 -40.07 -20.50
C VAL A 375 -33.60 -40.14 -19.43
N GLN A 376 -33.57 -41.23 -18.66
CA GLN A 376 -32.52 -41.46 -17.66
C GLN A 376 -31.14 -41.59 -18.33
N ALA A 377 -31.04 -42.34 -19.43
CA ALA A 377 -29.79 -42.46 -20.18
C ALA A 377 -29.36 -41.13 -20.82
N ASP A 378 -30.30 -40.35 -21.36
CA ASP A 378 -30.01 -39.05 -21.99
C ASP A 378 -29.58 -38.00 -20.96
N ALA A 379 -30.10 -38.08 -19.73
CA ALA A 379 -29.76 -37.16 -18.64
C ALA A 379 -28.46 -37.53 -17.92
N GLU A 380 -27.88 -38.71 -18.15
CA GLU A 380 -26.63 -39.16 -17.52
C GLU A 380 -25.41 -38.38 -18.02
N CYS A 381 -24.45 -38.16 -17.11
CA CYS A 381 -23.24 -37.39 -17.37
C CYS A 381 -22.46 -37.83 -18.62
N TYR A 382 -22.38 -39.13 -18.90
CA TYR A 382 -21.72 -39.63 -20.11
C TYR A 382 -22.40 -39.19 -21.41
N ALA A 383 -23.73 -39.10 -21.41
CA ALA A 383 -24.49 -38.62 -22.55
C ALA A 383 -24.35 -37.09 -22.68
N THR A 384 -24.44 -36.35 -21.56
CA THR A 384 -24.34 -34.89 -21.55
C THR A 384 -22.95 -34.39 -21.93
N SER A 385 -21.88 -34.99 -21.38
CA SER A 385 -20.49 -34.70 -21.76
C SER A 385 -20.17 -35.16 -23.18
N GLY A 386 -20.77 -36.26 -23.63
CA GLY A 386 -20.69 -36.72 -25.01
C GLY A 386 -21.28 -35.71 -26.00
N GLY A 387 -22.37 -35.07 -25.61
CA GLY A 387 -23.09 -34.03 -26.36
C GLY A 387 -22.59 -32.60 -26.15
N LEU A 388 -21.47 -32.40 -25.46
CA LEU A 388 -20.90 -31.07 -25.13
C LEU A 388 -21.83 -30.16 -24.32
N VAL A 389 -22.79 -30.75 -23.60
CA VAL A 389 -23.56 -30.01 -22.59
C VAL A 389 -22.63 -29.50 -21.50
N ASP A 390 -21.57 -30.24 -21.18
CA ASP A 390 -20.45 -29.85 -20.31
C ASP A 390 -19.10 -30.09 -21.01
N ASP A 391 -18.01 -29.65 -20.38
CA ASP A 391 -16.63 -29.73 -20.86
C ASP A 391 -15.89 -31.01 -20.40
N GLY A 392 -16.49 -31.79 -19.49
CA GLY A 392 -15.90 -33.05 -19.05
C GLY A 392 -16.51 -33.62 -17.76
N ILE A 393 -16.27 -34.91 -17.57
CA ILE A 393 -16.60 -35.62 -16.32
C ILE A 393 -15.37 -35.61 -15.43
N ILE A 394 -15.55 -35.18 -14.20
CA ILE A 394 -14.48 -35.14 -13.19
C ILE A 394 -14.83 -36.04 -12.02
N ASP A 395 -13.82 -36.72 -11.46
CA ASP A 395 -14.00 -37.44 -10.20
C ASP A 395 -14.36 -36.43 -9.10
N PRO A 396 -15.37 -36.69 -8.25
CA PRO A 396 -15.73 -35.78 -7.17
C PRO A 396 -14.55 -35.38 -6.28
N ARG A 397 -13.56 -36.27 -6.10
CA ARG A 397 -12.34 -36.02 -5.30
C ARG A 397 -11.41 -35.00 -5.93
N ASP A 398 -11.39 -34.93 -7.26
CA ASP A 398 -10.51 -34.04 -8.03
C ASP A 398 -11.14 -32.65 -8.23
N THR A 399 -12.39 -32.44 -7.78
CA THR A 399 -13.12 -31.18 -7.97
C THR A 399 -12.33 -29.97 -7.49
N ARG A 400 -11.63 -30.09 -6.36
CA ARG A 400 -10.81 -29.01 -5.81
C ARG A 400 -9.66 -28.65 -6.73
N ASP A 401 -8.93 -29.64 -7.22
CA ASP A 401 -7.77 -29.45 -8.09
C ASP A 401 -8.21 -28.88 -9.45
N VAL A 402 -9.30 -29.41 -10.01
CA VAL A 402 -9.88 -28.92 -11.26
C VAL A 402 -10.38 -27.49 -11.16
N VAL A 403 -11.12 -27.15 -10.10
CA VAL A 403 -11.59 -25.78 -9.87
C VAL A 403 -10.42 -24.84 -9.58
N GLY A 404 -9.41 -25.29 -8.84
CA GLY A 404 -8.17 -24.55 -8.58
C GLY A 404 -7.45 -24.19 -9.88
N MET A 405 -7.27 -25.16 -10.77
CA MET A 405 -6.71 -24.93 -12.12
C MET A 405 -7.55 -23.91 -12.91
N CYS A 406 -8.88 -24.04 -12.88
CA CYS A 406 -9.76 -23.10 -13.58
C CYS A 406 -9.66 -21.66 -13.05
N LEU A 407 -9.53 -21.50 -11.73
CA LEU A 407 -9.36 -20.21 -11.08
C LEU A 407 -7.99 -19.61 -11.38
N GLU A 408 -6.92 -20.40 -11.36
CA GLU A 408 -5.58 -19.95 -11.74
C GLU A 408 -5.56 -19.41 -13.17
N VAL A 409 -6.20 -20.12 -14.10
CA VAL A 409 -6.35 -19.70 -15.49
C VAL A 409 -7.20 -18.43 -15.62
N ALA A 410 -8.35 -18.36 -14.93
CA ALA A 410 -9.25 -17.22 -15.00
C ALA A 410 -8.64 -15.93 -14.41
N VAL A 411 -7.84 -16.04 -13.35
CA VAL A 411 -7.23 -14.87 -12.69
C VAL A 411 -5.87 -14.50 -13.28
N GLY A 412 -5.10 -15.47 -13.78
CA GLY A 412 -3.82 -15.24 -14.42
C GLY A 412 -3.90 -14.43 -15.72
N ALA A 413 -5.03 -14.46 -16.43
CA ALA A 413 -5.18 -13.79 -17.73
C ALA A 413 -5.96 -12.45 -17.69
N GLY A 414 -6.42 -11.99 -16.52
CA GLY A 414 -7.12 -10.69 -16.39
C GLY A 414 -8.47 -10.61 -17.14
N ILE A 415 -9.12 -11.75 -17.34
CA ILE A 415 -10.24 -11.89 -18.29
C ILE A 415 -11.58 -11.51 -17.65
N GLN A 416 -12.35 -10.65 -18.33
CA GLN A 416 -13.72 -10.29 -17.95
C GLN A 416 -14.73 -11.42 -18.27
N GLY A 417 -15.84 -11.45 -17.53
CA GLY A 417 -16.95 -12.41 -17.69
C GLY A 417 -17.66 -12.34 -19.05
N ALA A 418 -18.72 -13.12 -19.22
CA ALA A 418 -19.48 -13.16 -20.47
C ALA A 418 -19.98 -11.75 -20.84
N GLY A 419 -19.54 -11.23 -22.00
CA GLY A 419 -20.02 -9.95 -22.51
C GLY A 419 -21.51 -10.05 -22.82
N GLY A 420 -22.35 -9.49 -21.94
CA GLY A 420 -23.78 -9.50 -22.13
C GLY A 420 -24.18 -8.79 -23.43
N HIS A 421 -24.91 -9.48 -24.29
CA HIS A 421 -25.72 -8.82 -25.33
C HIS A 421 -26.68 -7.87 -24.62
N LEU A 422 -26.41 -6.57 -24.69
CA LEU A 422 -27.34 -5.52 -24.26
C LEU A 422 -28.59 -5.56 -25.14
N SER A 423 -29.56 -6.38 -24.74
CA SER A 423 -30.96 -6.23 -25.16
C SER A 423 -31.50 -4.94 -24.54
N SER A 424 -31.83 -3.99 -25.41
CA SER A 424 -32.17 -2.58 -25.16
C SER A 424 -33.46 -2.31 -24.37
N LYS A 425 -33.90 -3.20 -23.46
CA LYS A 425 -35.21 -3.09 -22.81
C LYS A 425 -35.26 -3.13 -21.28
N MET A 426 -34.13 -3.05 -20.56
CA MET A 426 -34.16 -2.79 -19.11
C MET A 426 -33.16 -1.71 -18.72
N THR A 427 -33.64 -0.47 -18.71
CA THR A 427 -33.01 0.63 -17.97
C THR A 427 -33.26 0.40 -16.48
N VAL A 428 -32.25 -0.11 -15.78
CA VAL A 428 -32.17 -0.04 -14.32
C VAL A 428 -31.45 1.27 -13.97
N PRO A 429 -31.92 2.07 -13.00
CA PRO A 429 -31.22 3.29 -12.60
C PRO A 429 -29.80 2.93 -12.15
N GLN A 430 -28.82 3.60 -12.74
CA GLN A 430 -27.43 3.46 -12.36
C GLN A 430 -27.26 3.91 -10.90
N SER A 431 -26.87 3.00 -10.02
CA SER A 431 -26.31 3.37 -8.72
C SER A 431 -25.01 4.14 -8.97
N PRO A 432 -24.82 5.33 -8.35
CA PRO A 432 -23.60 6.08 -8.51
C PRO A 432 -22.44 5.35 -7.81
N VAL A 433 -21.34 5.29 -8.55
CA VAL A 433 -20.00 4.87 -8.14
C VAL A 433 -19.64 5.45 -6.77
N SER A 434 -19.08 4.59 -5.92
CA SER A 434 -18.60 4.84 -4.57
C SER A 434 -17.76 6.12 -4.45
N GLN A 435 -18.37 7.17 -3.88
CA GLN A 435 -17.63 8.27 -3.27
C GLN A 435 -17.50 7.97 -1.77
N HIS A 436 -16.27 7.88 -1.31
CA HIS A 436 -15.94 7.75 0.11
C HIS A 436 -16.35 9.01 0.88
N ALA A 437 -17.58 9.03 1.39
CA ALA A 437 -17.96 9.85 2.53
C ALA A 437 -18.50 8.93 3.61
N SER A 438 -17.98 9.06 4.83
CA SER A 438 -18.64 8.48 6.00
C SER A 438 -20.05 9.08 6.07
N PRO A 439 -21.09 8.31 6.43
CA PRO A 439 -22.46 8.82 6.52
C PRO A 439 -22.66 9.95 7.56
N SER A 440 -21.62 10.34 8.30
CA SER A 440 -21.68 11.31 9.40
C SER A 440 -21.08 12.69 9.14
N ARG A 441 -20.28 12.92 8.08
CA ARG A 441 -19.60 14.22 7.86
C ARG A 441 -19.73 14.71 6.43
N SER A 442 -20.18 15.96 6.30
CA SER A 442 -20.20 16.66 5.01
C SER A 442 -18.78 16.98 4.53
N PRO A 443 -18.52 16.99 3.20
CA PRO A 443 -17.31 17.55 2.63
C PRO A 443 -17.06 18.98 3.10
N LEU A 444 -15.80 19.44 3.06
CA LEU A 444 -15.48 20.85 3.27
C LEU A 444 -16.25 21.71 2.26
N TYR A 445 -16.84 22.81 2.73
CA TYR A 445 -17.34 23.83 1.82
C TYR A 445 -16.15 24.48 1.09
N VAL A 446 -16.21 24.41 -0.24
CA VAL A 446 -15.22 25.00 -1.13
C VAL A 446 -15.84 26.24 -1.75
N ALA A 447 -15.35 27.42 -1.36
CA ALA A 447 -15.81 28.69 -1.93
C ALA A 447 -15.50 28.74 -3.43
N SER A 448 -16.55 28.93 -4.24
CA SER A 448 -16.39 29.01 -5.70
C SER A 448 -15.72 30.35 -6.07
N PRO A 449 -14.63 30.35 -6.85
CA PRO A 449 -13.94 31.59 -7.17
C PRO A 449 -14.85 32.53 -7.97
N PRO A 450 -14.79 33.85 -7.74
CA PRO A 450 -15.45 34.84 -8.57
C PRO A 450 -15.11 34.65 -10.05
N LEU A 451 -16.13 34.76 -10.90
CA LEU A 451 -16.01 34.58 -12.35
C LEU A 451 -15.92 35.94 -13.05
N ASP A 452 -15.08 36.01 -14.07
CA ASP A 452 -15.07 37.10 -15.03
C ASP A 452 -16.37 37.07 -15.84
N GLN A 453 -17.11 38.17 -15.84
CA GLN A 453 -18.45 38.27 -16.46
C GLN A 453 -18.43 38.15 -18.00
N THR A 454 -17.27 38.37 -18.63
CA THR A 454 -17.14 38.32 -20.09
C THR A 454 -16.73 36.94 -20.59
N THR A 455 -15.87 36.25 -19.85
CA THR A 455 -15.33 34.94 -20.25
C THR A 455 -15.99 33.76 -19.55
N GLY A 456 -16.71 33.99 -18.45
CA GLY A 456 -17.30 32.95 -17.59
C GLY A 456 -16.26 32.10 -16.85
N ARG A 457 -14.97 32.48 -16.89
CA ARG A 457 -13.87 31.79 -16.23
C ARG A 457 -13.53 32.41 -14.89
N PRO A 458 -12.88 31.69 -13.95
CA PRO A 458 -12.36 32.29 -12.73
C PRO A 458 -11.47 33.51 -13.02
N ILE A 459 -11.57 34.56 -12.20
CA ILE A 459 -10.69 35.73 -12.30
C ILE A 459 -9.21 35.33 -12.14
N ILE A 460 -8.94 34.42 -11.19
CA ILE A 460 -7.62 33.81 -11.01
C ILE A 460 -7.65 32.44 -11.68
N GLN A 461 -6.96 32.29 -12.83
CA GLN A 461 -6.91 31.00 -13.55
C GLN A 461 -5.59 30.24 -13.34
N ARG A 462 -4.54 30.92 -12.88
CA ARG A 462 -3.22 30.34 -12.66
C ARG A 462 -2.52 30.97 -11.47
N ILE A 463 -2.03 30.13 -10.56
CA ILE A 463 -1.36 30.56 -9.33
C ILE A 463 0.07 29.99 -9.30
N LEU A 464 1.06 30.86 -9.08
CA LEU A 464 2.40 30.44 -8.68
C LEU A 464 2.46 30.25 -7.17
N ILE A 465 2.93 29.10 -6.74
CA ILE A 465 3.10 28.78 -5.33
C ILE A 465 4.55 29.09 -4.95
N ALA A 466 4.76 30.18 -4.23
CA ALA A 466 6.09 30.61 -3.78
C ALA A 466 6.51 29.88 -2.49
N ASN A 467 6.34 28.56 -2.48
CA ASN A 467 6.62 27.70 -1.34
C ASN A 467 6.82 26.25 -1.81
N ARG A 468 7.20 25.37 -0.88
CA ARG A 468 7.52 23.95 -1.14
C ARG A 468 6.84 23.03 -0.13
N GLY A 469 7.15 21.74 -0.22
CA GLY A 469 6.76 20.77 0.81
C GLY A 469 5.24 20.58 0.91
N GLU A 470 4.76 20.28 2.12
CA GLU A 470 3.36 19.91 2.33
C GLU A 470 2.38 21.07 2.05
N ILE A 471 2.76 22.32 2.36
CA ILE A 471 1.91 23.49 2.07
C ILE A 471 1.69 23.69 0.58
N ALA A 472 2.71 23.44 -0.24
CA ALA A 472 2.56 23.49 -1.69
C ALA A 472 1.57 22.41 -2.16
N VAL A 473 1.67 21.18 -1.65
CA VAL A 473 0.70 20.11 -1.93
C VAL A 473 -0.71 20.52 -1.49
N ARG A 474 -0.86 21.10 -0.29
CA ARG A 474 -2.12 21.58 0.27
C ARG A 474 -2.78 22.63 -0.64
N ILE A 475 -2.01 23.60 -1.16
CA ILE A 475 -2.52 24.62 -2.08
C ILE A 475 -2.90 24.00 -3.42
N ILE A 476 -2.06 23.12 -3.97
CA ILE A 476 -2.32 22.42 -5.24
C ILE A 476 -3.65 21.66 -5.18
N GLN A 477 -3.86 20.91 -4.10
CA GLN A 477 -5.08 20.12 -3.91
C GLN A 477 -6.34 20.97 -3.91
N THR A 478 -6.32 22.17 -3.32
CA THR A 478 -7.48 23.07 -3.38
C THR A 478 -7.63 23.74 -4.74
N CYS A 479 -6.54 24.19 -5.37
CA CYS A 479 -6.60 24.79 -6.71
C CYS A 479 -7.23 23.84 -7.73
N ARG A 480 -6.92 22.54 -7.65
CA ARG A 480 -7.57 21.50 -8.48
C ARG A 480 -9.09 21.42 -8.26
N LYS A 481 -9.57 21.53 -7.01
CA LYS A 481 -11.02 21.51 -6.69
C LYS A 481 -11.77 22.70 -7.30
N VAL A 482 -11.11 23.86 -7.41
CA VAL A 482 -11.69 25.10 -7.95
C VAL A 482 -11.29 25.39 -9.40
N ASN A 483 -10.71 24.41 -10.09
CA ASN A 483 -10.31 24.48 -11.50
C ASN A 483 -9.31 25.63 -11.81
N ILE A 484 -8.28 25.76 -10.99
CA ILE A 484 -7.19 26.73 -11.15
C ILE A 484 -5.87 25.99 -11.40
N SER A 485 -5.15 26.37 -12.46
CA SER A 485 -3.84 25.78 -12.77
C SER A 485 -2.76 26.24 -11.79
N THR A 486 -1.80 25.35 -11.52
CA THR A 486 -0.77 25.56 -10.51
C THR A 486 0.63 25.52 -11.08
N VAL A 487 1.46 26.46 -10.63
CA VAL A 487 2.89 26.52 -10.92
C VAL A 487 3.66 26.37 -9.61
N ALA A 488 4.31 25.22 -9.39
CA ALA A 488 5.22 25.03 -8.28
C ALA A 488 6.62 25.55 -8.64
N VAL A 489 7.34 26.05 -7.63
CA VAL A 489 8.77 26.36 -7.74
C VAL A 489 9.56 25.44 -6.83
N TYR A 490 10.73 24.99 -7.29
CA TYR A 490 11.55 24.02 -6.57
C TYR A 490 13.04 24.28 -6.80
N VAL A 491 13.92 23.66 -6.02
CA VAL A 491 15.38 23.67 -6.17
C VAL A 491 15.89 22.26 -6.45
N THR A 492 17.13 22.11 -6.91
CA THR A 492 17.68 20.77 -7.22
C THR A 492 17.57 19.79 -6.05
N GLU A 493 17.77 20.28 -4.82
CA GLU A 493 17.72 19.48 -3.60
C GLU A 493 16.32 19.00 -3.19
N ASP A 494 15.24 19.53 -3.79
CA ASP A 494 13.87 19.07 -3.52
C ASP A 494 13.12 18.59 -4.77
N ALA A 495 13.83 18.32 -5.87
CA ALA A 495 13.29 17.85 -7.15
C ALA A 495 12.47 16.54 -7.05
N SER A 496 12.73 15.70 -6.05
CA SER A 496 11.98 14.45 -5.81
C SER A 496 10.70 14.64 -4.99
N SER A 497 10.44 15.86 -4.50
CA SER A 497 9.32 16.16 -3.60
C SER A 497 7.97 16.03 -4.29
N ARG A 498 6.96 15.63 -3.51
CA ARG A 498 5.59 15.40 -4.01
C ARG A 498 4.96 16.61 -4.71
N HIS A 499 5.16 17.83 -4.20
CA HIS A 499 4.58 19.05 -4.80
C HIS A 499 5.08 19.33 -6.23
N VAL A 500 6.31 18.92 -6.56
CA VAL A 500 6.89 19.04 -7.92
C VAL A 500 6.16 18.14 -8.89
N ARG A 501 5.78 16.93 -8.46
CA ARG A 501 5.04 15.95 -9.27
C ARG A 501 3.55 16.27 -9.37
N GLU A 502 2.99 16.94 -8.36
CA GLU A 502 1.56 17.24 -8.32
C GLU A 502 1.19 18.57 -9.03
N ALA A 503 2.07 19.55 -9.11
CA ALA A 503 1.73 20.79 -9.81
C ALA A 503 1.54 20.56 -11.32
N ASP A 504 0.68 21.34 -11.97
CA ASP A 504 0.50 21.28 -13.43
C ASP A 504 1.75 21.74 -14.19
N THR A 505 2.55 22.59 -13.55
CA THR A 505 3.85 23.04 -14.03
C THR A 505 4.80 23.20 -12.85
N ALA A 506 6.06 22.80 -13.01
CA ALA A 506 7.09 22.97 -11.99
C ALA A 506 8.33 23.66 -12.58
N ILE A 507 8.86 24.69 -11.91
CA ILE A 507 10.02 25.48 -12.35
C ILE A 507 11.16 25.34 -11.34
N CYS A 508 12.32 24.88 -11.81
CA CYS A 508 13.54 24.85 -11.02
C CYS A 508 14.13 26.25 -10.89
N LEU A 509 14.33 26.72 -9.66
CA LEU A 509 14.95 28.01 -9.32
C LEU A 509 16.48 27.93 -9.24
N GLY A 510 17.06 26.73 -9.37
CA GLY A 510 18.50 26.47 -9.22
C GLY A 510 18.79 25.59 -8.00
N SER A 511 19.96 25.76 -7.40
CA SER A 511 20.43 24.97 -6.26
C SER A 511 20.74 25.87 -5.06
N LEU A 512 20.53 25.35 -3.85
CA LEU A 512 20.87 26.03 -2.59
C LEU A 512 22.38 26.00 -2.26
N SER A 513 23.16 25.15 -2.94
CA SER A 513 24.57 24.90 -2.65
C SER A 513 25.56 25.70 -3.51
N ARG A 514 25.10 26.68 -4.32
CA ARG A 514 25.95 27.44 -5.25
C ARG A 514 27.05 28.27 -4.56
N THR A 515 28.25 27.71 -4.51
CA THR A 515 29.55 28.41 -4.34
C THR A 515 30.40 28.41 -5.62
N THR A 516 30.01 27.71 -6.70
CA THR A 516 30.93 27.40 -7.81
C THR A 516 30.52 27.83 -9.22
N ASP A 517 29.28 28.27 -9.47
CA ASP A 517 28.93 28.81 -10.79
C ASP A 517 29.22 30.31 -10.87
N LYS A 518 30.32 30.64 -11.54
CA LYS A 518 30.64 31.99 -12.04
C LYS A 518 29.64 32.39 -13.14
N SER A 519 28.38 32.63 -12.79
CA SER A 519 27.54 33.55 -13.55
C SER A 519 27.79 34.96 -13.00
N PRO A 520 27.91 36.00 -13.84
CA PRO A 520 28.17 37.35 -13.35
C PRO A 520 27.06 37.73 -12.37
N ALA A 521 27.45 38.03 -11.14
CA ALA A 521 26.55 38.65 -10.18
C ALA A 521 25.96 39.90 -10.84
N GLN A 522 24.65 39.90 -11.09
CA GLN A 522 23.95 41.17 -11.18
C GLN A 522 24.08 41.80 -9.80
N GLU A 523 24.80 42.93 -9.76
CA GLU A 523 25.08 43.70 -8.57
C GLU A 523 23.80 43.93 -7.74
N GLY A 524 23.81 43.49 -6.48
CA GLY A 524 22.92 44.07 -5.45
C GLY A 524 21.89 43.15 -4.77
N THR A 525 21.69 41.89 -5.17
CA THR A 525 20.74 40.99 -4.44
C THR A 525 21.42 39.72 -3.93
N ASP A 526 22.12 39.85 -2.81
CA ASP A 526 22.80 38.78 -2.07
C ASP A 526 21.81 37.90 -1.30
N THR A 527 20.87 37.23 -1.99
CA THR A 527 20.01 36.21 -1.38
C THR A 527 20.39 34.84 -1.92
N ARG A 528 21.21 34.11 -1.14
CA ARG A 528 21.67 32.73 -1.46
C ARG A 528 20.53 31.72 -1.59
N ASN A 529 19.36 32.00 -1.01
CA ASN A 529 18.20 31.12 -1.07
C ASN A 529 17.20 31.59 -2.16
N PRO A 530 16.99 30.83 -3.24
CA PRO A 530 16.09 31.22 -4.32
C PRO A 530 14.63 31.44 -3.90
N PHE A 531 14.15 30.79 -2.83
CA PHE A 531 12.80 31.01 -2.28
C PHE A 531 12.64 32.39 -1.59
N LEU A 532 13.76 33.09 -1.32
CA LEU A 532 13.77 34.44 -0.76
C LEU A 532 14.08 35.51 -1.82
N ASN A 533 14.30 35.12 -3.08
CA ASN A 533 14.64 36.02 -4.15
C ASN A 533 13.38 36.61 -4.81
N ILE A 534 13.00 37.80 -4.36
CA ILE A 534 11.79 38.52 -4.84
C ILE A 534 11.82 38.74 -6.37
N PRO A 535 12.87 39.34 -6.97
CA PRO A 535 12.92 39.52 -8.43
C PRO A 535 12.79 38.22 -9.23
N LEU A 536 13.41 37.15 -8.76
CA LEU A 536 13.35 35.83 -9.41
C LEU A 536 11.92 35.29 -9.41
N LEU A 537 11.25 35.28 -8.25
CA LEU A 537 9.89 34.75 -8.12
C LEU A 537 8.88 35.54 -8.97
N ILE A 538 9.01 36.87 -9.02
CA ILE A 538 8.16 37.72 -9.87
C ILE A 538 8.41 37.42 -11.34
N ARG A 539 9.68 37.31 -11.76
CA ARG A 539 10.05 36.97 -13.15
C ARG A 539 9.48 35.60 -13.55
N THR A 540 9.56 34.61 -12.66
CA THR A 540 9.00 33.27 -12.89
C THR A 540 7.48 33.29 -12.95
N ALA A 541 6.80 34.08 -12.13
CA ALA A 541 5.34 34.23 -12.18
C ALA A 541 4.89 34.86 -13.51
N LEU A 542 5.59 35.91 -13.97
CA LEU A 542 5.29 36.56 -15.25
C LEU A 542 5.59 35.64 -16.45
N SER A 543 6.72 34.93 -16.46
CA SER A 543 7.07 34.03 -17.58
C SER A 543 6.13 32.84 -17.74
N THR A 544 5.52 32.39 -16.64
CA THR A 544 4.51 31.33 -16.63
C THR A 544 3.08 31.85 -16.79
N GLN A 545 2.93 33.17 -17.00
CA GLN A 545 1.64 33.85 -17.14
C GLN A 545 0.71 33.54 -15.95
N SER A 546 1.27 33.55 -14.74
CA SER A 546 0.49 33.42 -13.52
C SER A 546 -0.32 34.70 -13.28
N HIS A 547 -1.53 34.56 -12.77
CA HIS A 547 -2.37 35.71 -12.41
C HIS A 547 -2.09 36.15 -10.97
N ALA A 548 -1.64 35.21 -10.15
CA ALA A 548 -1.48 35.43 -8.73
C ALA A 548 -0.35 34.59 -8.13
N ILE A 549 0.15 35.01 -6.97
CA ILE A 549 1.17 34.30 -6.20
C ILE A 549 0.62 33.95 -4.82
N HIS A 550 0.65 32.67 -4.46
CA HIS A 550 0.33 32.19 -3.12
C HIS A 550 1.63 31.90 -2.35
N PRO A 551 1.92 32.64 -1.27
CA PRO A 551 3.17 32.47 -0.53
C PRO A 551 3.15 31.30 0.46
N GLY A 552 1.96 30.79 0.81
CA GLY A 552 1.82 29.78 1.86
C GLY A 552 2.18 30.38 3.22
N TYR A 553 3.10 29.74 3.94
CA TYR A 553 3.67 30.25 5.18
C TYR A 553 5.19 30.10 5.24
N GLY A 554 5.84 30.94 6.04
CA GLY A 554 7.29 31.05 6.02
C GLY A 554 7.79 31.68 4.73
N TYR A 555 9.10 31.67 4.51
CA TYR A 555 9.75 32.37 3.40
C TYR A 555 9.31 33.84 3.31
N LEU A 556 8.63 34.23 2.23
CA LEU A 556 8.21 35.61 1.95
C LEU A 556 6.74 35.89 2.31
N SER A 557 6.04 34.97 2.99
CA SER A 557 4.61 35.14 3.29
C SER A 557 4.27 36.38 4.11
N GLU A 558 5.20 36.83 4.95
CA GLU A 558 5.03 37.98 5.84
C GLU A 558 5.88 39.18 5.41
N ASN A 559 6.44 39.14 4.19
CA ASN A 559 7.33 40.19 3.69
C ASN A 559 6.54 41.27 2.93
N ALA A 560 6.44 42.47 3.51
CA ALA A 560 5.72 43.60 2.91
C ALA A 560 6.30 44.03 1.55
N SER A 561 7.63 43.98 1.38
CA SER A 561 8.30 44.34 0.12
C SER A 561 7.96 43.36 -0.99
N PHE A 562 7.86 42.07 -0.69
CA PHE A 562 7.40 41.05 -1.63
C PHE A 562 5.95 41.30 -2.05
N ALA A 563 5.04 41.48 -1.08
CA ALA A 563 3.64 41.75 -1.36
C ALA A 563 3.42 43.04 -2.18
N THR A 564 4.28 44.05 -2.00
CA THR A 564 4.31 45.27 -2.80
C THR A 564 4.80 45.00 -4.22
N ALA A 565 5.90 44.27 -4.35
CA ALA A 565 6.51 43.98 -5.65
C ALA A 565 5.63 43.08 -6.53
N VAL A 566 4.91 42.11 -5.94
CA VAL A 566 3.91 41.28 -6.64
C VAL A 566 2.80 42.16 -7.23
N ARG A 567 2.24 43.08 -6.43
CA ARG A 567 1.18 44.00 -6.89
C ARG A 567 1.70 44.98 -7.95
N ALA A 568 2.91 45.49 -7.78
CA ALA A 568 3.55 46.38 -8.76
C ALA A 568 3.80 45.68 -10.12
N ALA A 569 3.95 44.37 -10.13
CA ALA A 569 4.06 43.56 -11.33
C ALA A 569 2.70 43.22 -11.99
N GLY A 570 1.58 43.74 -11.46
CA GLY A 570 0.23 43.45 -11.95
C GLY A 570 -0.32 42.08 -11.53
N LEU A 571 0.32 41.42 -10.56
CA LEU A 571 -0.10 40.11 -10.05
C LEU A 571 -0.88 40.26 -8.74
N ILE A 572 -1.80 39.32 -8.47
CA ILE A 572 -2.53 39.25 -7.20
C ILE A 572 -1.67 38.55 -6.15
N PHE A 573 -1.51 39.15 -4.97
CA PHE A 573 -0.86 38.51 -3.82
C PHE A 573 -1.92 37.85 -2.93
N LEU A 574 -1.90 36.53 -2.79
CA LEU A 574 -2.85 35.78 -1.93
C LEU A 574 -2.41 35.84 -0.47
N GLY A 575 -2.58 37.01 0.13
CA GLY A 575 -2.27 37.29 1.53
C GLY A 575 -2.71 38.70 1.91
N PRO A 576 -2.32 39.19 3.09
CA PRO A 576 -2.79 40.47 3.57
C PRO A 576 -2.38 41.67 2.72
N SER A 577 -3.04 42.80 3.00
CA SER A 577 -2.67 44.08 2.42
C SER A 577 -1.26 44.48 2.87
N THR A 578 -0.54 45.25 2.05
CA THR A 578 0.80 45.76 2.40
C THR A 578 0.76 46.58 3.69
N VAL A 579 -0.32 47.34 3.89
CA VAL A 579 -0.57 48.10 5.12
C VAL A 579 -0.65 47.18 6.33
N ALA A 580 -1.43 46.09 6.26
CA ALA A 580 -1.54 45.13 7.36
C ALA A 580 -0.19 44.48 7.68
N LEU A 581 0.62 44.15 6.67
CA LEU A 581 1.96 43.58 6.85
C LEU A 581 2.93 44.56 7.51
N THR A 582 2.92 45.84 7.12
CA THR A 582 3.81 46.86 7.71
C THR A 582 3.38 47.27 9.11
N SER A 583 2.08 47.43 9.37
CA SER A 583 1.56 47.90 10.67
C SER A 583 1.72 46.86 11.79
N LEU A 584 1.84 45.58 11.46
CA LEU A 584 1.89 44.47 12.42
C LEU A 584 3.23 43.73 12.49
N GLY A 585 4.18 44.01 11.58
CA GLY A 585 5.46 43.29 11.52
C GLY A 585 6.40 43.54 12.69
N ASP A 586 6.24 44.64 13.42
CA ASP A 586 7.00 44.99 14.63
C ASP A 586 6.09 44.94 15.86
N LYS A 587 6.48 44.17 16.88
CA LYS A 587 5.72 43.97 18.12
C LYS A 587 5.51 45.27 18.89
N ARG A 588 6.51 46.16 18.93
CA ARG A 588 6.42 47.48 19.57
C ARG A 588 5.45 48.36 18.79
N ALA A 589 5.54 48.38 17.47
CA ALA A 589 4.66 49.18 16.61
C ALA A 589 3.20 48.72 16.73
N ALA A 590 2.95 47.41 16.66
CA ALA A 590 1.63 46.82 16.79
C ALA A 590 0.98 47.16 18.14
N LYS A 591 1.72 47.00 19.26
CA LYS A 591 1.19 47.31 20.61
C LYS A 591 0.96 48.80 20.82
N THR A 592 1.84 49.65 20.31
CA THR A 592 1.66 51.11 20.37
C THR A 592 0.44 51.53 19.55
N TYR A 593 0.25 50.94 18.37
CA TYR A 593 -0.89 51.18 17.50
C TYR A 593 -2.20 50.75 18.17
N LEU A 594 -2.26 49.54 18.75
CA LEU A 594 -3.43 49.04 19.46
C LEU A 594 -3.76 49.85 20.71
N ARG A 595 -2.74 50.24 21.51
CA ARG A 595 -2.95 51.07 22.70
C ARG A 595 -3.59 52.43 22.37
N ARG A 596 -3.24 53.01 21.21
CA ARG A 596 -3.78 54.30 20.75
C ARG A 596 -5.17 54.17 20.11
N ASN A 597 -5.37 53.15 19.28
CA ASN A 597 -6.56 53.07 18.42
C ASN A 597 -7.62 52.07 18.90
N ALA A 598 -7.29 51.17 19.82
CA ALA A 598 -8.19 50.17 20.37
C ALA A 598 -7.85 49.87 21.86
N PRO A 599 -8.05 50.84 22.78
CA PRO A 599 -7.67 50.70 24.19
C PRO A 599 -8.42 49.58 24.92
N SER A 600 -9.52 49.09 24.34
CA SER A 600 -10.26 47.93 24.84
C SER A 600 -9.54 46.58 24.64
N VAL A 601 -8.52 46.51 23.76
CA VAL A 601 -7.78 45.27 23.52
C VAL A 601 -6.88 44.99 24.72
N PRO A 602 -7.01 43.84 25.41
CA PRO A 602 -6.15 43.53 26.55
C PRO A 602 -4.70 43.32 26.10
N LEU A 603 -3.78 44.18 26.54
CA LEU A 603 -2.34 44.05 26.27
C LEU A 603 -1.61 43.50 27.48
N ILE A 604 -0.58 42.68 27.26
CA ILE A 604 0.30 42.21 28.33
C ILE A 604 0.98 43.44 28.98
N PRO A 605 0.98 43.58 30.32
CA PRO A 605 1.74 44.62 31.01
C PRO A 605 3.21 44.56 30.61
N GLY A 606 3.79 45.68 30.19
CA GLY A 606 5.13 45.68 29.64
C GLY A 606 5.64 47.08 29.33
N PHE A 607 6.96 47.17 29.20
CA PHE A 607 7.67 48.39 28.84
C PHE A 607 7.87 48.45 27.33
N VAL A 608 7.30 49.50 26.73
CA VAL A 608 7.31 49.74 25.29
C VAL A 608 8.17 50.98 24.94
N GLY A 609 8.77 51.63 25.94
CA GLY A 609 9.59 52.84 25.77
C GLY A 609 10.84 52.58 24.93
N THR A 610 11.41 53.63 24.33
CA THR A 610 12.57 53.56 23.42
C THR A 610 13.91 53.38 24.14
N SER A 611 13.96 53.56 25.46
CA SER A 611 15.21 53.36 26.21
C SER A 611 15.63 51.89 26.19
N GLN A 612 16.92 51.65 25.97
CA GLN A 612 17.56 50.34 25.97
C GLN A 612 18.66 50.25 27.04
N THR A 613 18.72 51.21 27.97
CA THR A 613 19.72 51.19 29.04
C THR A 613 19.34 50.14 30.08
N PRO A 614 20.31 49.37 30.62
CA PRO A 614 20.02 48.39 31.66
C PRO A 614 19.31 49.00 32.88
N ALA A 615 19.69 50.22 33.29
CA ALA A 615 19.10 50.91 34.43
C ALA A 615 17.60 51.21 34.24
N ASP A 616 17.20 51.72 33.08
CA ASP A 616 15.79 52.02 32.79
C ASP A 616 14.95 50.74 32.68
N LEU A 617 15.53 49.68 32.13
CA LEU A 617 14.88 48.37 32.01
C LEU A 617 14.74 47.66 33.36
N ILE A 618 15.67 47.85 34.32
CA ILE A 618 15.54 47.36 35.71
C ILE A 618 14.37 48.05 36.41
N THR A 619 14.27 49.38 36.30
CA THR A 619 13.14 50.15 36.88
C THR A 619 11.82 49.66 36.32
N ALA A 620 11.73 49.54 34.99
CA ALA A 620 10.53 49.05 34.32
C ALA A 620 10.19 47.60 34.70
N ALA A 621 11.18 46.71 34.82
CA ALA A 621 10.97 45.33 35.28
C ALA A 621 10.42 45.26 36.70
N THR A 622 10.88 46.17 37.57
CA THR A 622 10.43 46.27 38.96
C THR A 622 8.99 46.77 39.04
N GLU A 623 8.61 47.75 38.22
CA GLU A 623 7.23 48.25 38.11
C GLU A 623 6.25 47.21 37.54
N ILE A 624 6.67 46.44 36.53
CA ILE A 624 5.87 45.33 35.97
C ILE A 624 5.75 44.17 36.98
N GLY A 625 6.80 43.98 37.79
CA GLY A 625 6.96 42.91 38.76
C GLY A 625 7.49 41.62 38.13
N PHE A 626 8.47 40.99 38.79
CA PHE A 626 9.04 39.70 38.36
C PHE A 626 8.06 38.52 38.56
N PRO A 627 8.22 37.41 37.82
CA PRO A 627 9.11 37.23 36.67
C PRO A 627 8.65 38.02 35.44
N VAL A 628 9.62 38.46 34.63
CA VAL A 628 9.43 39.18 33.36
C VAL A 628 10.06 38.40 32.21
N ILE A 629 9.67 38.70 30.97
CA ILE A 629 10.24 38.12 29.76
C ILE A 629 10.78 39.22 28.85
N LEU A 630 12.05 39.08 28.48
CA LEU A 630 12.69 39.86 27.43
C LEU A 630 12.35 39.24 26.09
N LYS A 631 12.05 40.06 25.09
CA LYS A 631 11.80 39.64 23.70
C LYS A 631 12.46 40.62 22.75
N ALA A 632 12.99 40.15 21.62
CA ALA A 632 13.40 41.04 20.54
C ALA A 632 12.18 41.83 19.99
N SER A 633 12.39 43.10 19.63
CA SER A 633 11.34 43.97 19.06
C SER A 633 10.94 43.54 17.65
N ALA A 634 11.93 43.08 16.86
CA ALA A 634 11.74 42.49 15.55
C ALA A 634 11.99 40.97 15.59
N GLY A 635 11.20 40.23 14.79
CA GLY A 635 11.37 38.79 14.61
C GLY A 635 10.32 37.91 15.32
N GLY A 636 10.19 36.69 14.80
CA GLY A 636 9.28 35.64 15.27
C GLY A 636 10.00 34.35 15.68
N GLY A 637 9.25 33.37 16.21
CA GLY A 637 9.78 32.02 16.51
C GLY A 637 10.59 31.89 17.81
N GLY A 638 10.45 32.83 18.73
CA GLY A 638 11.01 32.75 20.08
C GLY A 638 12.52 32.91 20.23
N LYS A 639 13.23 33.25 19.15
CA LYS A 639 14.65 33.66 19.19
C LYS A 639 14.80 34.99 19.94
N GLY A 640 15.80 35.08 20.80
CA GLY A 640 16.05 36.24 21.65
C GLY A 640 15.05 36.42 22.80
N MET A 641 14.28 35.39 23.18
CA MET A 641 13.41 35.44 24.35
C MET A 641 14.10 34.89 25.61
N ARG A 642 14.01 35.62 26.73
CA ARG A 642 14.60 35.19 28.02
C ARG A 642 13.68 35.50 29.18
N ILE A 643 13.49 34.51 30.05
CA ILE A 643 12.71 34.67 31.28
C ILE A 643 13.65 35.14 32.37
N VAL A 644 13.38 36.30 32.93
CA VAL A 644 14.16 36.88 34.03
C VAL A 644 13.32 36.78 35.29
N ARG A 645 13.79 35.99 36.26
CA ARG A 645 13.02 35.65 37.46
C ARG A 645 13.29 36.59 38.63
N GLU A 646 14.46 37.21 38.64
CA GLU A 646 14.94 38.10 39.69
C GLU A 646 15.78 39.24 39.09
N PRO A 647 15.87 40.41 39.78
CA PRO A 647 16.57 41.58 39.25
C PRO A 647 18.04 41.35 38.87
N SER A 648 18.76 40.52 39.63
CA SER A 648 20.18 40.19 39.43
C SER A 648 20.48 39.54 38.07
N GLN A 649 19.48 38.93 37.44
CA GLN A 649 19.62 38.23 36.16
C GLN A 649 19.42 39.14 34.94
N LEU A 650 18.82 40.34 35.11
CA LEU A 650 18.32 41.13 33.99
C LEU A 650 19.44 41.62 33.07
N GLU A 651 20.56 42.09 33.63
CA GLU A 651 21.66 42.66 32.85
C GLU A 651 22.32 41.60 31.94
N ALA A 652 22.66 40.44 32.50
CA ALA A 652 23.26 39.34 31.75
C ALA A 652 22.30 38.76 30.69
N GLU A 653 21.01 38.59 31.01
CA GLU A 653 20.04 38.06 30.05
C GLU A 653 19.66 39.07 28.95
N LEU A 654 19.70 40.37 29.25
CA LEU A 654 19.51 41.44 28.26
C LEU A 654 20.65 41.43 27.24
N GLU A 655 21.91 41.42 27.67
CA GLU A 655 23.05 41.41 26.76
C GLU A 655 23.03 40.18 25.83
N ARG A 656 22.64 39.02 26.37
CA ARG A 656 22.45 37.79 25.59
C ARG A 656 21.29 37.91 24.61
N ALA A 657 20.14 38.45 25.04
CA ALA A 657 18.97 38.65 24.18
C ALA A 657 19.26 39.63 23.04
N GLN A 658 19.96 40.74 23.33
CA GLN A 658 20.36 41.75 22.33
C GLN A 658 21.37 41.20 21.34
N SER A 659 22.37 40.45 21.82
CA SER A 659 23.37 39.80 20.97
C SER A 659 22.73 38.77 20.03
N GLU A 660 21.75 38.00 20.53
CA GLU A 660 21.00 37.04 19.72
C GLU A 660 20.08 37.75 18.71
N ALA A 661 19.39 38.82 19.13
CA ALA A 661 18.52 39.60 18.26
C ALA A 661 19.30 40.30 17.13
N GLU A 662 20.48 40.84 17.42
CA GLU A 662 21.35 41.46 16.42
C GLU A 662 21.83 40.42 15.41
N ARG A 663 22.28 39.26 15.88
CA ARG A 663 22.74 38.18 15.01
C ARG A 663 21.61 37.66 14.11
N ALA A 664 20.41 37.53 14.65
CA ALA A 664 19.27 36.92 13.97
C ALA A 664 18.50 37.89 13.06
N PHE A 665 18.37 39.16 13.46
CA PHE A 665 17.46 40.12 12.85
C PHE A 665 18.12 41.47 12.51
N GLY A 666 19.41 41.64 12.80
CA GLY A 666 20.14 42.89 12.54
C GLY A 666 19.71 44.06 13.44
N GLN A 667 18.91 43.80 14.48
CA GLN A 667 18.41 44.80 15.42
C GLN A 667 18.68 44.39 16.87
N ARG A 668 19.15 45.34 17.68
CA ARG A 668 19.44 45.14 19.12
C ARG A 668 18.25 45.44 20.03
N ASP A 669 17.16 45.97 19.50
CA ASP A 669 16.04 46.42 20.32
C ASP A 669 15.32 45.24 20.99
N CYS A 670 15.15 45.32 22.31
CA CYS A 670 14.33 44.41 23.09
C CYS A 670 13.15 45.13 23.75
N ILE A 671 12.05 44.39 23.92
CA ILE A 671 10.87 44.76 24.70
C ILE A 671 10.81 43.90 25.96
N LEU A 672 10.19 44.45 27.01
CA LEU A 672 10.04 43.79 28.30
C LEU A 672 8.56 43.60 28.62
N GLU A 673 8.14 42.39 28.96
CA GLU A 673 6.76 42.05 29.25
C GLU A 673 6.64 41.23 30.54
N LYS A 674 5.45 41.27 31.17
CA LYS A 674 5.13 40.35 32.26
C LYS A 674 5.18 38.91 31.75
N TYR A 675 5.90 38.05 32.46
CA TYR A 675 5.91 36.62 32.16
C TYR A 675 4.72 35.93 32.83
N ILE A 676 3.85 35.32 32.02
CA ILE A 676 2.70 34.53 32.51
C ILE A 676 3.14 33.07 32.55
N ALA A 677 3.44 32.56 33.75
CA ALA A 677 4.03 31.23 33.91
C ALA A 677 3.05 30.08 33.58
N ALA A 678 1.80 30.19 34.01
CA ALA A 678 0.75 29.20 33.77
C ALA A 678 -0.13 29.62 32.58
N ALA A 679 0.50 29.83 31.42
CA ALA A 679 -0.17 30.35 30.24
C ALA A 679 -0.68 29.25 29.31
N LYS A 680 -1.83 29.52 28.67
CA LYS A 680 -2.22 28.89 27.42
C LYS A 680 -1.91 29.77 26.22
N HIS A 681 -1.46 29.17 25.12
CA HIS A 681 -1.30 29.84 23.84
C HIS A 681 -2.54 29.52 23.02
N VAL A 682 -3.42 30.51 22.86
CA VAL A 682 -4.69 30.37 22.16
C VAL A 682 -4.72 31.36 21.02
N GLU A 683 -5.14 30.92 19.85
CA GLU A 683 -5.15 31.76 18.66
C GLU A 683 -6.50 31.71 17.94
N ILE A 684 -6.90 32.83 17.34
CA ILE A 684 -8.17 32.96 16.62
C ILE A 684 -7.89 33.05 15.12
N GLN A 685 -8.50 32.15 14.35
CA GLN A 685 -8.47 32.23 12.89
C GLN A 685 -9.34 33.39 12.43
N ILE A 686 -8.82 34.28 11.57
CA ILE A 686 -9.62 35.30 10.90
C ILE A 686 -9.46 35.19 9.37
N VAL A 687 -10.50 35.59 8.64
CA VAL A 687 -10.43 35.86 7.20
C VAL A 687 -11.06 37.22 6.94
N GLY A 688 -10.37 38.06 6.17
CA GLY A 688 -10.90 39.36 5.74
C GLY A 688 -11.00 39.48 4.22
N ASP A 689 -11.91 40.31 3.75
CA ASP A 689 -12.01 40.71 2.34
C ASP A 689 -11.48 42.14 2.10
N GLU A 690 -11.32 42.51 0.83
CA GLU A 690 -10.87 43.86 0.45
C GLU A 690 -11.92 44.96 0.72
N HIS A 691 -13.13 44.57 1.13
CA HIS A 691 -14.24 45.47 1.43
C HIS A 691 -14.34 45.82 2.91
N GLY A 692 -13.40 45.34 3.73
CA GLY A 692 -13.29 45.64 5.16
C GLY A 692 -14.11 44.70 6.06
N THR A 693 -14.73 43.66 5.51
CA THR A 693 -15.38 42.61 6.31
C THR A 693 -14.32 41.67 6.85
N VAL A 694 -14.38 41.34 8.14
CA VAL A 694 -13.51 40.35 8.79
C VAL A 694 -14.37 39.40 9.61
N VAL A 695 -14.10 38.11 9.49
CA VAL A 695 -14.84 37.04 10.17
C VAL A 695 -13.88 36.12 10.92
N ALA A 696 -14.25 35.72 12.14
CA ALA A 696 -13.52 34.73 12.92
C ALA A 696 -14.01 33.29 12.65
N PHE A 697 -13.07 32.34 12.57
CA PHE A 697 -13.31 30.91 12.36
C PHE A 697 -12.86 30.09 13.58
N GLY A 698 -13.37 30.46 14.75
CA GLY A 698 -13.05 29.78 16.01
C GLY A 698 -11.60 29.92 16.45
N GLU A 699 -11.28 29.23 17.53
CA GLU A 699 -9.97 29.24 18.18
C GLU A 699 -9.18 27.93 18.02
N ARG A 700 -7.87 27.98 18.24
CA ARG A 700 -6.99 26.82 18.41
C ARG A 700 -6.17 26.96 19.69
N ASP A 701 -5.96 25.86 20.40
CA ASP A 701 -5.04 25.75 21.52
C ASP A 701 -3.74 25.13 21.03
N CYS A 702 -2.67 25.94 21.01
CA CYS A 702 -1.33 25.55 20.55
C CYS A 702 -0.34 25.50 21.73
N SER A 703 -0.82 25.24 22.95
CA SER A 703 0.02 25.28 24.15
C SER A 703 1.09 24.20 24.21
N VAL A 704 0.93 23.06 23.53
CA VAL A 704 1.95 22.01 23.54
C VAL A 704 3.05 22.39 22.55
N GLN A 705 4.05 23.07 23.09
CA GLN A 705 5.18 23.63 22.33
C GLN A 705 6.53 23.28 22.98
N ARG A 706 7.55 23.04 22.15
CA ARG A 706 8.93 22.79 22.56
C ARG A 706 9.77 23.99 22.13
N ARG A 707 10.37 24.72 23.09
CA ARG A 707 11.19 25.91 22.81
C ARG A 707 10.50 26.88 21.83
N HIS A 708 9.20 27.11 22.03
CA HIS A 708 8.32 27.96 21.19
C HIS A 708 8.00 27.42 19.79
N GLN A 709 8.39 26.19 19.46
CA GLN A 709 7.91 25.45 18.30
C GLN A 709 6.64 24.68 18.68
N LYS A 710 5.53 24.94 17.97
CA LYS A 710 4.26 24.22 18.17
C LYS A 710 4.41 22.76 17.74
N VAL A 711 3.85 21.83 18.52
CA VAL A 711 4.03 20.38 18.33
C VAL A 711 2.70 19.63 18.25
N VAL A 712 1.76 19.96 19.16
CA VAL A 712 0.38 19.45 19.16
C VAL A 712 -0.57 20.63 19.28
N GLU A 713 -1.54 20.67 18.38
CA GLU A 713 -2.55 21.71 18.28
C GLU A 713 -3.93 21.09 18.33
N GLU A 714 -4.88 21.75 18.99
CA GLU A 714 -6.24 21.25 19.07
C GLU A 714 -7.30 22.34 18.99
N THR A 715 -8.49 21.98 18.52
CA THR A 715 -9.65 22.86 18.48
C THR A 715 -10.95 22.05 18.64
N PRO A 716 -11.95 22.57 19.37
CA PRO A 716 -11.93 23.81 20.16
C PRO A 716 -11.01 23.74 21.39
N CYS A 717 -10.62 24.88 21.97
CA CYS A 717 -9.87 24.90 23.22
C CYS A 717 -10.77 24.49 24.39
N ALA A 718 -10.46 23.35 25.03
CA ALA A 718 -11.26 22.77 26.11
C ALA A 718 -11.29 23.61 27.41
N PHE A 719 -10.39 24.59 27.55
CA PHE A 719 -10.32 25.45 28.72
C PHE A 719 -11.24 26.69 28.62
N LEU A 720 -11.51 27.17 27.41
CA LEU A 720 -12.27 28.40 27.24
C LEU A 720 -13.77 28.18 27.48
N THR A 721 -14.36 29.07 28.28
CA THR A 721 -15.82 29.18 28.38
C THR A 721 -16.40 29.76 27.08
N ALA A 722 -17.70 29.58 26.86
CA ALA A 722 -18.38 30.14 25.70
C ALA A 722 -18.24 31.68 25.61
N ASP A 723 -18.32 32.36 26.74
CA ASP A 723 -18.22 33.82 26.80
C ASP A 723 -16.80 34.32 26.51
N MET A 724 -15.79 33.69 27.11
CA MET A 724 -14.39 34.03 26.85
C MET A 724 -14.01 33.81 25.38
N ARG A 725 -14.48 32.71 24.79
CA ARG A 725 -14.31 32.44 23.35
C ARG A 725 -14.94 33.54 22.49
N ARG A 726 -16.17 33.95 22.82
CA ARG A 726 -16.87 35.02 22.10
C ARG A 726 -16.11 36.33 22.20
N GLU A 727 -15.67 36.71 23.40
CA GLU A 727 -14.90 37.94 23.65
C GLU A 727 -13.56 37.94 22.89
N MET A 728 -12.86 36.81 22.85
CA MET A 728 -11.61 36.65 22.09
C MET A 728 -11.85 36.75 20.58
N CYS A 729 -12.90 36.10 20.06
CA CYS A 729 -13.27 36.20 18.64
C CYS A 729 -13.64 37.64 18.24
N ASP A 730 -14.45 38.32 19.05
CA ASP A 730 -14.86 39.71 18.78
C ASP A 730 -13.66 40.66 18.85
N THR A 731 -12.73 40.41 19.76
CA THR A 731 -11.46 41.15 19.86
C THR A 731 -10.60 40.93 18.61
N ALA A 732 -10.49 39.69 18.12
CA ALA A 732 -9.73 39.38 16.91
C ALA A 732 -10.35 40.02 15.65
N VAL A 733 -11.68 39.99 15.51
CA VAL A 733 -12.40 40.67 14.41
C VAL A 733 -12.17 42.18 14.46
N ARG A 734 -12.26 42.80 15.65
CA ARG A 734 -12.01 44.23 15.83
C ARG A 734 -10.58 44.62 15.44
N ILE A 735 -9.59 43.83 15.84
CA ILE A 735 -8.18 44.04 15.44
C ILE A 735 -8.07 43.95 13.92
N GLY A 736 -8.65 42.93 13.29
CA GLY A 736 -8.64 42.75 11.83
C GLY A 736 -9.31 43.89 11.06
N GLN A 737 -10.46 44.37 11.53
CA GLN A 737 -11.16 45.52 10.93
C GLN A 737 -10.34 46.81 11.03
N LEU A 738 -9.71 47.06 12.19
CA LEU A 738 -8.92 48.25 12.44
C LEU A 738 -7.73 48.40 11.47
N ILE A 739 -7.15 47.28 11.05
CA ILE A 739 -6.01 47.23 10.12
C ILE A 739 -6.42 46.94 8.68
N LYS A 740 -7.72 46.86 8.39
CA LYS A 740 -8.27 46.48 7.08
C LYS A 740 -7.63 45.20 6.55
N TYR A 741 -7.67 44.17 7.39
CA TYR A 741 -7.06 42.88 7.09
C TYR A 741 -7.75 42.20 5.92
N ALA A 742 -6.98 41.59 5.02
CA ALA A 742 -7.46 40.83 3.88
C ALA A 742 -6.79 39.45 3.83
N GLY A 743 -7.44 38.45 3.26
CA GLY A 743 -6.94 37.07 3.25
C GLY A 743 -7.08 36.38 4.60
N ALA A 744 -6.42 35.24 4.77
CA ALA A 744 -6.42 34.47 6.01
C ALA A 744 -5.28 34.90 6.95
N GLY A 745 -5.61 35.02 8.23
CA GLY A 745 -4.69 35.45 9.28
C GLY A 745 -5.00 34.83 10.62
N THR A 746 -4.14 35.05 11.60
CA THR A 746 -4.38 34.55 12.96
C THR A 746 -3.97 35.58 14.00
N VAL A 747 -4.85 35.82 14.97
CA VAL A 747 -4.58 36.67 16.12
C VAL A 747 -4.22 35.77 17.31
N GLU A 748 -2.99 35.89 17.80
CA GLU A 748 -2.50 35.06 18.90
C GLU A 748 -2.71 35.75 20.25
N PHE A 749 -3.12 34.99 21.24
CA PHE A 749 -3.36 35.40 22.61
C PHE A 749 -2.64 34.50 23.61
N VAL A 750 -2.28 35.09 24.74
CA VAL A 750 -1.83 34.38 25.93
C VAL A 750 -2.96 34.40 26.95
N VAL A 751 -3.42 33.23 27.38
CA VAL A 751 -4.46 33.06 28.38
C VAL A 751 -3.84 32.63 29.69
N ASP A 752 -3.97 33.43 30.74
CA ASP A 752 -3.53 33.06 32.07
C ASP A 752 -4.53 32.09 32.71
N VAL A 753 -4.09 30.85 32.96
CA VAL A 753 -4.94 29.79 33.53
C VAL A 753 -5.36 30.12 34.96
N GLN A 754 -4.56 30.87 35.71
CA GLN A 754 -4.86 31.22 37.11
C GLN A 754 -5.92 32.33 37.19
N THR A 755 -5.73 33.40 36.43
CA THR A 755 -6.62 34.58 36.48
C THR A 755 -7.79 34.51 35.48
N ARG A 756 -7.75 33.57 34.53
CA ARG A 756 -8.68 33.45 33.39
C ARG A 756 -8.77 34.71 32.53
N ARG A 757 -7.70 35.51 32.50
CA ARG A 757 -7.58 36.67 31.62
C ARG A 757 -6.79 36.31 30.38
N PHE A 758 -7.16 36.88 29.23
CA PHE A 758 -6.39 36.76 28.00
C PHE A 758 -5.74 38.08 27.63
N TYR A 759 -4.63 38.00 26.92
CA TYR A 759 -3.87 39.16 26.47
C TYR A 759 -3.39 38.96 25.05
N PHE A 760 -3.46 40.00 24.23
CA PHE A 760 -2.96 40.02 22.86
C PHE A 760 -1.44 39.79 22.84
N LEU A 761 -1.01 38.86 21.98
CA LEU A 761 0.39 38.55 21.74
C LEU A 761 0.86 39.22 20.45
N GLU A 762 0.36 38.75 19.30
CA GLU A 762 0.70 39.23 17.96
C GLU A 762 -0.36 38.84 16.92
N VAL A 763 -0.21 39.35 15.69
CA VAL A 763 -1.00 38.90 14.54
C VAL A 763 -0.05 38.27 13.52
N ASN A 764 -0.28 37.01 13.20
CA ASN A 764 0.44 36.33 12.13
C ASN A 764 -0.27 36.59 10.80
N ALA A 765 0.44 37.26 9.90
CA ALA A 765 -0.13 37.86 8.71
C ALA A 765 -0.19 36.87 7.51
N ARG A 766 -0.62 35.64 7.78
CA ARG A 766 -0.57 34.51 6.86
C ARG A 766 -1.52 33.38 7.28
N LEU A 767 -1.72 32.41 6.39
CA LEU A 767 -2.28 31.12 6.75
C LEU A 767 -1.37 30.43 7.79
N GLN A 768 -1.95 29.89 8.86
CA GLN A 768 -1.20 29.12 9.85
C GLN A 768 -0.98 27.67 9.43
N VAL A 769 0.06 27.06 9.97
CA VAL A 769 0.44 25.67 9.65
C VAL A 769 -0.70 24.73 10.06
N GLU A 770 -1.23 24.97 11.26
CA GLU A 770 -2.31 24.29 11.97
C GLU A 770 -3.73 24.70 11.55
N HIS A 771 -3.88 25.37 10.39
CA HIS A 771 -5.21 25.66 9.85
C HIS A 771 -6.10 24.41 9.60
N PRO A 772 -5.58 23.19 9.29
CA PRO A 772 -6.43 22.03 9.00
C PRO A 772 -7.39 21.68 10.13
N ILE A 773 -6.99 21.81 11.39
CA ILE A 773 -7.88 21.50 12.52
C ILE A 773 -9.08 22.47 12.56
N THR A 774 -8.90 23.73 12.20
CA THR A 774 -10.00 24.69 12.03
C THR A 774 -10.93 24.25 10.90
N GLU A 775 -10.38 23.80 9.77
CA GLU A 775 -11.20 23.28 8.65
C GLU A 775 -12.00 22.04 9.06
N GLU A 776 -11.43 21.16 9.89
CA GLU A 776 -12.09 19.96 10.37
C GLU A 776 -13.30 20.25 11.27
N VAL A 777 -13.23 21.24 12.15
CA VAL A 777 -14.35 21.56 13.05
C VAL A 777 -15.34 22.57 12.45
N MET A 778 -14.88 23.50 11.62
CA MET A 778 -15.73 24.53 11.02
C MET A 778 -16.37 24.07 9.71
N GLY A 779 -15.74 23.13 8.98
CA GLY A 779 -16.27 22.62 7.72
C GLY A 779 -15.96 23.46 6.48
N TRP A 780 -14.94 24.32 6.52
CA TRP A 780 -14.56 25.22 5.41
C TRP A 780 -13.14 24.97 4.91
N ASP A 781 -12.93 25.05 3.59
CA ASP A 781 -11.59 25.05 2.98
C ASP A 781 -11.03 26.49 3.00
N LEU A 782 -10.09 26.77 3.91
CA LEU A 782 -9.54 28.11 4.14
C LEU A 782 -8.69 28.60 2.96
N VAL A 783 -8.02 27.69 2.24
CA VAL A 783 -7.27 28.05 1.02
C VAL A 783 -8.22 28.48 -0.09
N ALA A 784 -9.38 27.81 -0.22
CA ALA A 784 -10.40 28.21 -1.19
C ALA A 784 -10.97 29.60 -0.86
N LEU A 785 -11.17 29.88 0.44
CA LEU A 785 -11.56 31.22 0.91
C LEU A 785 -10.49 32.28 0.60
N GLN A 786 -9.20 31.97 0.76
CA GLN A 786 -8.13 32.90 0.38
C GLN A 786 -8.18 33.24 -1.11
N VAL A 787 -8.39 32.23 -1.97
CA VAL A 787 -8.54 32.45 -3.42
C VAL A 787 -9.78 33.30 -3.70
N TYR A 788 -10.91 33.01 -3.05
CA TYR A 788 -12.16 33.74 -3.22
C TYR A 788 -12.02 35.24 -2.90
N VAL A 789 -11.48 35.58 -1.73
CA VAL A 789 -11.33 36.99 -1.33
C VAL A 789 -10.25 37.70 -2.16
N ALA A 790 -9.16 37.01 -2.52
CA ALA A 790 -8.10 37.58 -3.36
C ALA A 790 -8.55 37.87 -4.80
N ALA A 791 -9.59 37.16 -5.27
CA ALA A 791 -10.24 37.41 -6.55
C ALA A 791 -11.33 38.51 -6.47
N GLY A 792 -11.46 39.22 -5.35
CA GLY A 792 -12.46 40.28 -5.15
C GLY A 792 -13.82 39.79 -4.65
N GLY A 793 -13.91 38.55 -4.17
CA GLY A 793 -15.13 38.02 -3.55
C GLY A 793 -15.42 38.69 -2.21
N GLN A 794 -16.70 39.00 -1.94
CA GLN A 794 -17.15 39.59 -0.68
C GLN A 794 -17.59 38.50 0.28
N LEU A 795 -17.07 38.49 1.51
CA LEU A 795 -17.42 37.46 2.48
C LEU A 795 -18.93 37.42 2.76
N LYS A 796 -19.60 38.59 2.76
CA LYS A 796 -21.05 38.71 2.98
C LYS A 796 -21.92 37.97 1.94
N ASP A 797 -21.38 37.71 0.75
CA ASP A 797 -22.11 37.07 -0.36
C ASP A 797 -22.08 35.53 -0.23
N LEU A 798 -21.19 35.00 0.60
CA LEU A 798 -21.15 33.58 0.91
C LEU A 798 -22.33 33.21 1.82
N PRO A 799 -22.95 32.04 1.62
CA PRO A 799 -24.10 31.63 2.40
C PRO A 799 -23.71 31.46 3.87
N ALA A 800 -24.56 31.98 4.77
CA ALA A 800 -24.57 31.69 6.21
C ALA A 800 -23.72 32.57 7.16
N LEU A 801 -23.63 33.89 6.92
CA LEU A 801 -23.17 34.87 7.92
C LEU A 801 -24.34 35.47 8.72
N GLU A 802 -24.26 35.47 10.04
CA GLU A 802 -25.19 36.16 10.95
C GLU A 802 -24.38 36.88 12.04
N GLY A 803 -24.55 38.21 12.16
CA GLY A 803 -23.84 39.01 13.17
C GLY A 803 -22.31 39.07 13.05
N GLY A 804 -21.74 38.78 11.86
CA GLY A 804 -20.29 38.71 11.67
C GLY A 804 -19.65 37.36 12.04
N GLN A 805 -20.47 36.33 12.29
CA GLN A 805 -20.05 34.95 12.54
C GLN A 805 -20.75 33.99 11.56
N TRP A 806 -20.12 32.84 11.27
CA TRP A 806 -20.73 31.80 10.44
C TRP A 806 -21.78 31.01 11.23
N ARG A 807 -22.89 30.61 10.57
CA ARG A 807 -24.04 29.92 11.20
C ARG A 807 -23.73 28.55 11.78
N THR A 808 -22.64 27.89 11.38
CA THR A 808 -22.32 26.54 11.84
C THR A 808 -21.41 26.58 13.06
N PRO A 809 -21.90 26.18 14.26
CA PRO A 809 -21.04 25.97 15.41
C PRO A 809 -19.95 24.94 15.08
N ALA A 810 -18.80 25.04 15.74
CA ALA A 810 -17.76 24.02 15.65
C ALA A 810 -18.34 22.64 15.97
N GLN A 811 -18.12 21.67 15.08
CA GLN A 811 -18.63 20.31 15.23
C GLN A 811 -17.50 19.38 15.64
N GLY A 812 -17.66 18.67 16.75
CA GLY A 812 -16.66 17.74 17.28
C GLY A 812 -15.37 18.43 17.72
N HIS A 813 -14.26 17.70 17.65
CA HIS A 813 -12.95 18.10 18.12
C HIS A 813 -11.88 17.59 17.15
N ALA A 814 -10.92 18.43 16.81
CA ALA A 814 -9.80 18.08 15.95
C ALA A 814 -8.46 18.29 16.66
N ILE A 815 -7.52 17.37 16.41
CA ILE A 815 -6.14 17.43 16.92
C ILE A 815 -5.20 17.29 15.74
N GLU A 816 -4.16 18.11 15.70
CA GLU A 816 -3.03 18.01 14.78
C GLU A 816 -1.77 17.65 15.56
N CYS A 817 -0.92 16.86 14.93
CA CYS A 817 0.43 16.57 15.39
C CYS A 817 1.41 16.85 14.26
N ARG A 818 2.44 17.65 14.55
CA ARG A 818 3.56 17.90 13.62
C ARG A 818 4.57 16.78 13.73
N LEU A 819 4.56 15.88 12.74
CA LEU A 819 5.58 14.87 12.61
C LEU A 819 6.84 15.51 12.02
N CYS A 820 7.90 15.56 12.83
CA CYS A 820 9.19 16.13 12.47
C CYS A 820 10.27 15.04 12.44
N ALA A 821 11.17 15.13 11.48
CA ALA A 821 12.42 14.39 11.43
C ALA A 821 13.39 14.96 12.48
N GLU A 822 13.19 14.55 13.73
CA GLU A 822 13.97 14.97 14.89
C GLU A 822 14.19 13.77 15.82
N ASP A 823 15.28 13.76 16.59
CA ASP A 823 15.55 12.77 17.64
C ASP A 823 15.28 13.37 19.03
N PRO A 824 14.11 13.13 19.66
CA PRO A 824 13.78 13.67 20.97
C PRO A 824 14.78 13.32 22.07
N LYS A 825 15.40 12.12 22.03
CA LYS A 825 16.38 11.69 23.04
C LYS A 825 17.66 12.48 22.93
N ASN A 826 18.06 12.82 21.70
CA ASN A 826 19.21 13.69 21.44
C ASN A 826 18.82 15.17 21.38
N ASN A 827 18.00 15.62 22.35
CA ASN A 827 17.57 17.03 22.45
C ASN A 827 16.87 17.56 21.17
N PHE A 828 16.10 16.69 20.51
CA PHE A 828 15.36 16.97 19.26
C PHE A 828 16.29 17.46 18.15
N TYR A 829 17.42 16.75 18.00
CA TYR A 829 18.35 17.00 16.91
C TYR A 829 17.65 16.76 15.57
N PRO A 830 17.69 17.70 14.60
CA PRO A 830 17.13 17.48 13.28
C PRO A 830 17.80 16.30 12.57
N GLU A 831 16.99 15.43 11.99
CA GLU A 831 17.44 14.22 11.31
C GLU A 831 17.17 14.32 9.81
N HIS A 832 18.05 13.72 9.02
CA HIS A 832 18.01 13.74 7.57
C HIS A 832 18.23 12.32 7.02
N GLY A 833 18.03 12.17 5.71
CA GLY A 833 18.27 10.91 5.02
C GLY A 833 17.03 10.38 4.31
N LYS A 834 17.12 9.13 3.88
CA LYS A 834 16.11 8.51 3.01
C LYS A 834 14.99 7.86 3.83
N VAL A 835 13.76 8.23 3.53
CA VAL A 835 12.57 7.56 4.05
C VAL A 835 12.44 6.23 3.32
N GLN A 836 12.80 5.14 4.01
CA GLN A 836 12.79 3.77 3.50
C GLN A 836 11.37 3.23 3.34
N LEU A 837 10.43 3.69 4.15
CA LEU A 837 9.01 3.37 4.03
C LEU A 837 8.17 4.52 4.62
N TRP A 838 7.22 5.02 3.84
CA TRP A 838 6.14 5.88 4.31
C TRP A 838 4.81 5.17 4.13
N ARG A 839 4.10 4.90 5.24
CA ARG A 839 2.80 4.22 5.24
C ARG A 839 1.84 4.92 6.20
N PRO A 840 0.86 5.68 5.69
CA PRO A 840 -0.25 6.21 6.51
C PRO A 840 -1.04 5.09 7.20
N ALA A 841 -1.75 5.42 8.28
CA ALA A 841 -2.60 4.48 8.99
C ALA A 841 -3.92 4.22 8.23
N ASP A 842 -3.98 3.17 7.41
CA ASP A 842 -5.18 2.79 6.66
C ASP A 842 -6.13 1.89 7.48
N GLY A 843 -7.45 2.09 7.33
CA GLY A 843 -8.47 1.16 7.82
C GLY A 843 -8.73 1.12 9.34
N VAL A 844 -7.99 1.90 10.15
CA VAL A 844 -8.04 1.79 11.62
C VAL A 844 -9.39 2.27 12.21
N LEU A 845 -10.14 3.15 11.53
CA LEU A 845 -11.39 3.76 12.07
C LEU A 845 -12.53 3.94 11.05
N GLY A 846 -12.56 3.13 9.98
CA GLY A 846 -13.65 3.09 9.00
C GLY A 846 -13.51 4.08 7.82
N PRO A 847 -14.38 3.97 6.80
CA PRO A 847 -14.38 4.90 5.66
C PRO A 847 -14.86 6.30 6.10
N GLY A 848 -14.02 7.34 5.95
CA GLY A 848 -14.38 8.72 6.30
C GLY A 848 -13.23 9.74 6.23
N ARG A 849 -13.54 11.03 6.41
CA ARG A 849 -12.60 12.18 6.47
C ARG A 849 -11.98 12.40 7.87
N ASP A 850 -11.98 11.38 8.71
CA ASP A 850 -11.67 11.50 10.13
C ASP A 850 -10.17 11.49 10.44
N VAL A 851 -9.35 11.12 9.46
CA VAL A 851 -7.90 11.15 9.50
C VAL A 851 -7.42 11.82 8.20
N ARG A 852 -6.57 12.83 8.33
CA ARG A 852 -6.03 13.63 7.23
C ARG A 852 -4.52 13.75 7.39
N TYR A 853 -3.80 13.54 6.30
CA TYR A 853 -2.35 13.71 6.23
C TYR A 853 -2.03 14.84 5.26
N GLU A 854 -1.28 15.85 5.73
CA GLU A 854 -0.65 16.83 4.86
C GLU A 854 0.85 16.57 4.85
N THR A 855 1.35 16.04 3.76
CA THR A 855 2.76 15.64 3.64
C THR A 855 3.24 15.75 2.20
N ALA A 856 4.53 16.06 2.05
CA ALA A 856 5.25 15.94 0.79
C ALA A 856 6.22 14.75 0.74
N ILE A 857 6.23 13.92 1.79
CA ILE A 857 7.04 12.71 1.88
C ILE A 857 6.28 11.51 1.29
N GLN A 858 7.06 10.61 0.69
CA GLN A 858 6.65 9.31 0.17
C GLN A 858 7.83 8.35 0.37
N THR A 859 7.61 7.05 0.21
CA THR A 859 8.71 6.09 0.23
C THR A 859 9.76 6.45 -0.82
N GLY A 860 11.03 6.39 -0.41
CA GLY A 860 12.16 6.79 -1.22
C GLY A 860 12.47 8.28 -1.23
N ALA A 861 11.64 9.14 -0.61
CA ALA A 861 11.94 10.56 -0.49
C ALA A 861 13.17 10.81 0.41
N GLU A 862 13.92 11.85 0.10
CA GLU A 862 15.04 12.32 0.91
C GLU A 862 14.62 13.51 1.77
N VAL A 863 14.79 13.37 3.08
CA VAL A 863 14.71 14.48 4.02
C VAL A 863 16.06 15.20 3.98
N SER A 864 16.05 16.42 3.47
CA SER A 864 17.24 17.24 3.27
C SER A 864 17.49 18.19 4.44
N ILE A 865 18.75 18.48 4.70
CA ILE A 865 19.22 19.44 5.70
C ILE A 865 18.94 20.92 5.37
N TYR A 866 18.50 21.22 4.14
CA TYR A 866 18.27 22.60 3.72
C TYR A 866 16.90 23.15 4.14
N PHE A 867 16.01 22.29 4.62
CA PHE A 867 14.61 22.64 4.88
C PHE A 867 14.19 22.36 6.31
N ASP A 868 12.94 22.71 6.63
CA ASP A 868 12.31 22.43 7.91
C ASP A 868 12.28 20.92 8.20
N SER A 869 12.42 20.55 9.49
CA SER A 869 12.35 19.17 9.96
C SER A 869 10.93 18.59 9.87
N MET A 870 9.88 19.43 9.75
CA MET A 870 8.50 18.96 9.62
C MET A 870 8.28 18.22 8.30
N ILE A 871 7.92 16.94 8.40
CA ILE A 871 7.71 16.05 7.26
C ILE A 871 6.23 15.75 6.98
N ALA A 872 5.37 15.81 8.01
CA ALA A 872 3.93 15.64 7.85
C ALA A 872 3.14 16.34 8.96
N LYS A 873 1.92 16.77 8.65
CA LYS A 873 0.89 17.08 9.63
C LYS A 873 -0.12 15.95 9.62
N ILE A 874 -0.36 15.38 10.79
CA ILE A 874 -1.34 14.32 10.99
C ILE A 874 -2.49 14.93 11.75
N VAL A 875 -3.66 14.94 11.14
CA VAL A 875 -4.86 15.59 11.66
C VAL A 875 -5.93 14.53 11.87
N VAL A 876 -6.54 14.53 13.04
CA VAL A 876 -7.70 13.68 13.30
C VAL A 876 -8.87 14.50 13.80
N TRP A 877 -10.07 14.03 13.49
CA TRP A 877 -11.32 14.57 14.01
C TRP A 877 -12.11 13.49 14.74
N ALA A 878 -12.79 13.83 15.82
CA ALA A 878 -13.78 12.96 16.46
C ALA A 878 -14.92 13.78 17.11
N PRO A 879 -16.07 13.17 17.45
CA PRO A 879 -17.17 13.88 18.11
C PRO A 879 -16.81 14.49 19.47
N THR A 880 -15.80 13.95 20.17
CA THR A 880 -15.34 14.45 21.47
C THR A 880 -13.82 14.49 21.53
N ARG A 881 -13.27 15.39 22.35
CA ARG A 881 -11.81 15.50 22.60
C ARG A 881 -11.19 14.17 23.02
N ALA A 882 -11.83 13.44 23.94
CA ALA A 882 -11.32 12.16 24.43
C ALA A 882 -11.16 11.14 23.29
N LEU A 883 -12.16 11.04 22.40
CA LEU A 883 -12.09 10.17 21.23
C LEU A 883 -11.05 10.66 20.23
N ALA A 884 -10.85 11.97 20.06
CA ALA A 884 -9.81 12.52 19.20
C ALA A 884 -8.41 12.16 19.70
N ILE A 885 -8.16 12.20 21.02
CA ILE A 885 -6.90 11.78 21.65
C ILE A 885 -6.62 10.28 21.43
N GLU A 886 -7.62 9.44 21.66
CA GLU A 886 -7.51 7.99 21.45
C GLU A 886 -7.27 7.65 19.97
N LYS A 887 -8.02 8.32 19.08
CA LYS A 887 -7.89 8.21 17.62
C LYS A 887 -6.49 8.63 17.17
N MET A 888 -6.01 9.82 17.57
CA MET A 888 -4.68 10.31 17.20
C MET A 888 -3.57 9.37 17.67
N SER A 889 -3.65 8.89 18.93
CA SER A 889 -2.67 7.96 19.47
C SER A 889 -2.57 6.68 18.63
N ARG A 890 -3.71 6.11 18.20
CA ARG A 890 -3.75 4.92 17.33
C ARG A 890 -3.24 5.20 15.92
N VAL A 891 -3.61 6.35 15.35
CA VAL A 891 -3.15 6.78 14.02
C VAL A 891 -1.64 6.95 14.00
N LEU A 892 -1.07 7.64 15.00
CA LEU A 892 0.38 7.77 15.14
C LEU A 892 1.04 6.40 15.30
N ALA A 893 0.50 5.51 16.13
CA ALA A 893 1.09 4.19 16.33
C ALA A 893 1.13 3.34 15.04
N GLN A 894 0.09 3.45 14.20
CA GLN A 894 -0.06 2.68 12.95
C GLN A 894 0.61 3.33 11.73
N THR A 895 1.00 4.61 11.81
CA THR A 895 1.72 5.29 10.74
C THR A 895 3.18 4.83 10.73
N ALA A 896 3.68 4.26 9.63
CA ALA A 896 5.10 3.92 9.52
C ALA A 896 5.85 5.03 8.78
N CYS A 897 6.82 5.66 9.44
CA CYS A 897 7.81 6.53 8.82
C CYS A 897 9.20 5.99 9.16
N VAL A 898 9.75 5.18 8.25
CA VAL A 898 10.93 4.35 8.51
C VAL A 898 12.14 4.93 7.78
N GLY A 899 13.30 4.95 8.44
CA GLY A 899 14.59 5.30 7.83
C GLY A 899 15.15 6.66 8.25
N VAL A 900 14.32 7.54 8.79
CA VAL A 900 14.72 8.82 9.41
C VAL A 900 14.07 8.87 10.78
N LYS A 901 14.85 9.19 11.83
CA LYS A 901 14.27 9.28 13.19
C LYS A 901 13.27 10.43 13.25
N THR A 902 12.22 10.25 14.04
CA THR A 902 11.14 11.24 14.16
C THR A 902 10.72 11.47 15.62
N ASN A 903 10.04 12.58 15.84
CA ASN A 903 9.37 12.88 17.11
C ASN A 903 8.08 12.06 17.36
N GLN A 904 7.79 11.05 16.53
CA GLN A 904 6.52 10.30 16.53
C GLN A 904 6.18 9.64 17.87
N LEU A 905 7.18 9.01 18.52
CA LEU A 905 6.97 8.39 19.82
C LEU A 905 6.70 9.46 20.89
N PHE A 906 7.45 10.57 20.84
CA PHE A 906 7.25 11.70 21.73
C PHE A 906 5.83 12.29 21.62
N LEU A 907 5.30 12.44 20.41
CA LEU A 907 3.92 12.88 20.16
C LEU A 907 2.89 11.94 20.84
N GLN A 908 3.06 10.62 20.71
CA GLN A 908 2.19 9.66 21.37
C GLN A 908 2.26 9.77 22.90
N ARG A 909 3.46 9.97 23.45
CA ARG A 909 3.65 10.16 24.90
C ARG A 909 2.98 11.45 25.39
N CYS A 910 3.00 12.52 24.60
CA CYS A 910 2.27 13.76 24.91
C CYS A 910 0.76 13.49 25.01
N LEU A 911 0.17 12.81 24.03
CA LEU A 911 -1.26 12.52 23.97
C LEU A 911 -1.73 11.56 25.08
N LEU A 912 -0.90 10.57 25.41
CA LEU A 912 -1.19 9.57 26.43
C LEU A 912 -0.89 10.06 27.86
N SER A 913 -0.23 11.22 28.01
CA SER A 913 0.06 11.80 29.33
C SER A 913 -1.22 12.14 30.09
N PRO A 914 -1.34 11.76 31.38
CA PRO A 914 -2.45 12.20 32.22
C PRO A 914 -2.60 13.72 32.31
N GLU A 915 -1.49 14.46 32.22
CA GLU A 915 -1.51 15.92 32.31
C GLU A 915 -2.12 16.57 31.06
N PHE A 916 -1.94 15.99 29.86
CA PHE A 916 -2.57 16.51 28.63
C PHE A 916 -4.09 16.29 28.61
N ARG A 917 -4.58 15.26 29.30
CA ARG A 917 -6.02 14.99 29.42
C ARG A 917 -6.74 16.08 30.24
N LYS A 918 -6.04 16.77 31.16
CA LYS A 918 -6.60 17.87 31.93
C LYS A 918 -6.67 19.13 31.06
N PRO A 919 -7.84 19.80 30.91
CA PRO A 919 -7.94 21.03 30.12
C PRO A 919 -7.01 22.16 30.57
N THR A 920 -6.45 22.10 31.79
CA THR A 920 -5.61 23.13 32.41
C THR A 920 -4.12 23.05 32.05
N TYR A 921 -3.70 22.15 31.14
CA TYR A 921 -2.30 22.10 30.71
C TYR A 921 -1.85 23.44 30.11
N THR A 922 -0.58 23.77 30.26
CA THR A 922 0.00 25.08 29.91
C THR A 922 1.14 24.94 28.90
N THR A 923 1.71 26.06 28.47
CA THR A 923 2.94 26.10 27.67
C THR A 923 4.16 25.47 28.35
N ALA A 924 4.08 25.16 29.65
CA ALA A 924 5.11 24.43 30.39
C ALA A 924 4.97 22.90 30.32
N PHE A 925 3.94 22.36 29.65
CA PHE A 925 3.66 20.93 29.60
C PHE A 925 4.86 20.07 29.18
N ILE A 926 5.53 20.39 28.06
CA ILE A 926 6.70 19.62 27.60
C ILE A 926 7.88 19.77 28.57
N PRO A 927 8.35 20.98 28.93
CA PRO A 927 9.46 21.13 29.88
C PRO A 927 9.25 20.42 31.22
N SER A 928 8.02 20.45 31.77
CA SER A 928 7.72 19.86 33.07
C SER A 928 7.62 18.32 33.05
N ASN A 929 7.43 17.70 31.88
CA ASN A 929 7.19 16.25 31.76
C ASN A 929 8.23 15.55 30.88
N LEU A 930 9.31 16.24 30.48
CA LEU A 930 10.21 15.78 29.41
C LEU A 930 10.76 14.37 29.64
N GLU A 931 11.24 14.05 30.84
CA GLU A 931 11.81 12.72 31.14
C GLU A 931 10.79 11.59 30.90
N GLN A 932 9.55 11.76 31.35
CA GLN A 932 8.47 10.79 31.15
C GLN A 932 8.06 10.68 29.66
N LEU A 933 8.10 11.79 28.94
CA LEU A 933 7.74 11.88 27.52
C LEU A 933 8.80 11.23 26.59
N LEU A 934 10.03 11.03 27.06
CA LEU A 934 11.13 10.39 26.32
C LEU A 934 11.22 8.86 26.55
N GLN A 935 10.43 8.31 27.47
CA GLN A 935 10.42 6.88 27.76
C GLN A 935 9.65 6.08 26.71
N PHE A 936 10.18 4.90 26.37
CA PHE A 936 9.48 3.93 25.55
C PHE A 936 8.31 3.31 26.33
N PRO A 937 7.16 3.03 25.68
CA PRO A 937 6.11 2.24 26.30
C PRO A 937 6.59 0.82 26.57
N GLU A 938 6.13 0.21 27.66
CA GLU A 938 6.27 -1.23 27.84
C GLU A 938 5.39 -1.95 26.82
N VAL A 939 5.99 -2.85 26.04
CA VAL A 939 5.30 -3.55 24.96
C VAL A 939 5.23 -5.04 25.29
N PRO A 940 4.07 -5.69 25.14
CA PRO A 940 3.99 -7.14 25.14
C PRO A 940 4.93 -7.72 24.07
N LEU A 941 5.63 -8.82 24.40
CA LEU A 941 6.53 -9.54 23.50
C LEU A 941 7.79 -8.77 23.06
N GLN A 942 8.20 -7.74 23.80
CA GLN A 942 9.42 -6.98 23.49
C GLN A 942 10.65 -7.90 23.29
N GLU A 943 10.79 -8.94 24.11
CA GLU A 943 11.88 -9.92 24.03
C GLU A 943 11.94 -10.66 22.67
N TYR A 944 10.82 -10.77 21.95
CA TYR A 944 10.74 -11.50 20.69
C TYR A 944 10.93 -10.61 19.44
N LEU A 945 10.97 -9.28 19.58
CA LEU A 945 11.17 -8.36 18.46
C LEU A 945 12.45 -8.65 17.64
N PRO A 946 13.59 -9.06 18.24
CA PRO A 946 14.80 -9.44 17.49
C PRO A 946 14.64 -10.66 16.57
N LEU A 947 13.57 -11.47 16.72
CA LEU A 947 13.31 -12.59 15.80
C LEU A 947 12.84 -12.10 14.41
N ILE A 948 12.19 -10.93 14.35
CA ILE A 948 11.54 -10.40 13.15
C ILE A 948 12.54 -10.15 12.01
N PRO A 949 13.70 -9.47 12.21
CA PRO A 949 14.71 -9.33 11.17
C PRO A 949 15.25 -10.65 10.61
N SER A 950 15.49 -11.64 11.49
CA SER A 950 15.96 -12.97 11.10
C SER A 950 14.92 -13.70 10.24
N LEU A 951 13.66 -13.65 10.66
CA LEU A 951 12.53 -14.27 9.96
C LEU A 951 12.33 -13.64 8.57
N VAL A 952 12.36 -12.31 8.43
CA VAL A 952 12.20 -11.61 7.14
C VAL A 952 13.23 -12.09 6.12
N ILE A 953 14.51 -12.11 6.47
CA ILE A 953 15.58 -12.52 5.55
C ILE A 953 15.42 -13.98 5.15
N ARG A 954 15.05 -14.85 6.09
CA ARG A 954 14.84 -16.28 5.83
C ARG A 954 13.61 -16.53 4.94
N SER A 955 12.52 -15.79 5.14
CA SER A 955 11.33 -15.84 4.29
C SER A 955 11.60 -15.32 2.87
N LEU A 956 12.40 -14.25 2.71
CA LEU A 956 12.80 -13.75 1.39
C LEU A 956 13.70 -14.73 0.64
N ALA A 957 14.60 -15.43 1.35
CA ALA A 957 15.46 -16.45 0.74
C ALA A 957 14.68 -17.66 0.20
N GLN A 958 13.56 -18.04 0.82
CA GLN A 958 12.67 -19.12 0.33
C GLN A 958 11.91 -18.75 -0.96
N ARG A 959 11.66 -17.47 -1.22
CA ARG A 959 10.96 -16.97 -2.41
C ARG A 959 11.86 -16.79 -3.65
N GLY A 960 13.19 -16.86 -3.48
CA GLY A 960 14.14 -16.76 -4.57
C GLY A 960 14.20 -18.03 -5.41
N ASN A 961 14.07 -17.91 -6.74
CA ASN A 961 14.16 -19.01 -7.70
C ASN A 961 15.51 -19.76 -7.56
N THR A 962 15.51 -20.90 -6.88
CA THR A 962 16.68 -21.78 -6.76
C THR A 962 16.81 -22.64 -8.01
N ARG A 963 17.06 -22.01 -9.17
CA ARG A 963 17.81 -22.72 -10.22
C ARG A 963 19.17 -23.06 -9.61
N ALA A 964 19.38 -24.34 -9.31
CA ALA A 964 20.64 -24.85 -8.78
C ALA A 964 21.79 -24.43 -9.70
N ARG A 965 22.52 -23.39 -9.31
CA ARG A 965 23.77 -23.03 -10.00
C ARG A 965 24.87 -23.94 -9.45
N PRO A 966 25.70 -24.56 -10.30
CA PRO A 966 26.95 -25.15 -9.84
C PRO A 966 27.71 -24.06 -9.08
N PHE A 967 28.15 -24.36 -7.84
CA PHE A 967 28.89 -23.45 -6.96
C PHE A 967 28.11 -22.36 -6.19
N GLN A 968 26.76 -22.40 -6.14
CA GLN A 968 26.00 -21.46 -5.30
C GLN A 968 26.36 -21.50 -3.78
N TYR A 969 26.95 -22.62 -3.34
CA TYR A 969 27.39 -22.82 -1.95
C TYR A 969 28.88 -22.52 -1.72
N ILE A 970 29.61 -22.08 -2.75
CA ILE A 970 31.02 -21.70 -2.63
C ILE A 970 31.12 -20.19 -2.40
N ARG A 971 31.70 -19.78 -1.27
CA ARG A 971 31.87 -18.37 -0.90
C ARG A 971 32.74 -17.63 -1.91
N ARG A 972 32.35 -16.39 -2.28
CA ARG A 972 33.30 -15.42 -2.86
C ARG A 972 34.34 -15.10 -1.79
N GLN A 973 35.63 -15.28 -2.10
CA GLN A 973 36.78 -15.17 -1.18
C GLN A 973 36.99 -16.35 -0.20
N PHE A 974 36.72 -17.58 -0.64
CA PHE A 974 37.01 -18.80 0.14
C PHE A 974 38.43 -18.80 0.77
N ARG A 975 38.49 -18.91 2.10
CA ARG A 975 39.69 -19.28 2.87
C ARG A 975 39.43 -20.61 3.57
N ASN A 976 40.49 -21.38 3.83
CA ASN A 976 40.53 -22.76 4.38
C ASN A 976 39.74 -23.00 5.69
N GLN A 977 38.42 -22.87 5.64
CA GLN A 977 37.53 -23.16 6.76
C GLN A 977 36.50 -24.18 6.28
N HIS A 978 36.39 -25.31 6.98
CA HIS A 978 35.36 -26.30 6.69
C HIS A 978 33.97 -25.66 6.82
N CYS A 979 33.06 -26.00 5.90
CA CYS A 979 31.68 -25.54 5.93
C CYS A 979 31.06 -25.95 7.27
N ASP A 980 30.81 -24.98 8.15
CA ASP A 980 30.23 -25.21 9.46
C ASP A 980 28.69 -25.08 9.38
N PRO A 981 27.93 -26.18 9.57
CA PRO A 981 26.47 -26.20 9.42
C PRO A 981 25.71 -25.26 10.36
N VAL A 982 26.35 -24.79 11.46
CA VAL A 982 25.73 -23.84 12.40
C VAL A 982 25.39 -22.49 11.75
N ASN A 983 26.13 -22.09 10.72
CA ASN A 983 25.88 -20.85 9.99
C ASN A 983 24.56 -20.84 9.19
N ILE A 984 23.95 -22.01 8.97
CA ILE A 984 22.70 -22.15 8.19
C ILE A 984 21.49 -21.82 9.07
N HIS A 985 21.55 -22.16 10.35
CA HIS A 985 20.40 -22.13 11.25
C HIS A 985 20.55 -21.13 12.41
N CYS A 986 21.59 -20.30 12.42
CA CYS A 986 21.76 -19.24 13.41
C CYS A 986 22.00 -17.88 12.74
N ASP A 987 21.27 -16.87 13.21
CA ASP A 987 21.51 -15.46 12.90
C ASP A 987 21.86 -14.72 14.19
N VAL A 988 22.69 -13.68 14.10
CA VAL A 988 22.91 -12.74 15.21
C VAL A 988 22.19 -11.44 14.87
N VAL A 989 21.31 -10.99 15.74
CA VAL A 989 20.55 -9.75 15.57
C VAL A 989 20.97 -8.77 16.66
N THR A 990 21.54 -7.65 16.25
CA THR A 990 21.91 -6.53 17.12
C THR A 990 20.85 -5.44 17.00
N THR A 991 20.28 -5.03 18.12
CA THR A 991 19.32 -3.93 18.19
C THR A 991 20.08 -2.61 18.17
N ILE A 992 19.86 -1.75 17.18
CA ILE A 992 20.55 -0.46 17.04
C ILE A 992 19.76 0.65 17.72
N THR A 993 18.43 0.66 17.57
CA THR A 993 17.53 1.65 18.19
C THR A 993 16.36 0.97 18.90
N GLY A 994 15.86 1.59 19.98
CA GLY A 994 14.72 1.11 20.76
C GLY A 994 15.03 0.88 22.26
N PRO A 995 14.15 0.17 22.99
CA PRO A 995 14.29 -0.11 24.42
C PRO A 995 15.57 -0.86 24.81
N GLU A 996 16.11 -1.69 23.90
CA GLU A 996 17.31 -2.54 24.11
C GLU A 996 18.43 -2.20 23.13
N ALA A 997 18.58 -0.92 22.77
CA ALA A 997 19.67 -0.49 21.89
C ALA A 997 21.05 -0.92 22.43
N GLY A 998 21.86 -1.55 21.57
CA GLY A 998 23.19 -2.07 21.89
C GLY A 998 23.23 -3.56 22.28
N THR A 999 22.08 -4.21 22.51
CA THR A 999 22.05 -5.65 22.81
C THR A 999 22.15 -6.48 21.54
N SER A 1000 22.74 -7.68 21.66
CA SER A 1000 22.82 -8.66 20.57
C SER A 1000 22.28 -10.01 21.02
N SER A 1001 21.40 -10.57 20.20
CA SER A 1001 20.72 -11.83 20.46
C SER A 1001 20.96 -12.81 19.32
N MET A 1002 21.19 -14.08 19.66
CA MET A 1002 21.28 -15.18 18.72
C MET A 1002 19.89 -15.75 18.47
N CYS A 1003 19.47 -15.76 17.19
CA CYS A 1003 18.25 -16.38 16.72
C CYS A 1003 18.59 -17.77 16.13
N VAL A 1004 18.30 -18.83 16.88
CA VAL A 1004 18.63 -20.22 16.52
C VAL A 1004 17.38 -20.95 16.05
N TRP A 1005 17.37 -21.31 14.77
CA TRP A 1005 16.29 -22.03 14.09
C TRP A 1005 16.54 -23.53 14.11
N ASP A 1006 15.48 -24.34 13.98
CA ASP A 1006 15.64 -25.78 13.88
C ASP A 1006 16.40 -26.16 12.59
N PRO A 1007 17.38 -27.09 12.69
CA PRO A 1007 18.23 -27.45 11.56
C PRO A 1007 17.42 -28.14 10.45
N PRO A 1008 17.75 -27.89 9.17
CA PRO A 1008 17.09 -28.57 8.05
C PRO A 1008 17.44 -30.07 8.00
N THR A 1009 16.51 -30.89 7.53
CA THR A 1009 16.82 -32.24 7.05
C THR A 1009 17.65 -32.13 5.75
N ALA A 1010 18.56 -33.08 5.48
CA ALA A 1010 19.45 -33.02 4.32
C ALA A 1010 18.69 -32.74 3.01
N GLY A 1011 19.02 -31.62 2.34
CA GLY A 1011 18.37 -31.18 1.11
C GLY A 1011 17.15 -30.26 1.28
N GLN A 1012 16.79 -29.87 2.51
CA GLN A 1012 15.66 -28.96 2.78
C GLN A 1012 16.11 -27.59 3.32
N SER A 1013 15.25 -26.57 3.19
CA SER A 1013 15.46 -25.27 3.85
C SER A 1013 15.19 -25.37 5.35
N PRO A 1014 15.85 -24.55 6.21
CA PRO A 1014 15.59 -24.56 7.66
C PRO A 1014 14.11 -24.30 7.98
N SER A 1015 13.58 -25.03 8.97
CA SER A 1015 12.20 -24.89 9.42
C SER A 1015 12.00 -23.55 10.14
N LEU A 1016 11.03 -22.76 9.70
CA LEU A 1016 10.63 -21.51 10.36
C LEU A 1016 9.58 -21.71 11.46
N LYS A 1017 9.39 -22.96 11.91
CA LYS A 1017 8.34 -23.31 12.89
C LYS A 1017 8.77 -23.09 14.35
N HIS A 1018 10.06 -23.19 14.64
CA HIS A 1018 10.57 -22.99 15.99
C HIS A 1018 11.87 -22.18 15.96
N ALA A 1019 11.99 -21.27 16.92
CA ALA A 1019 13.19 -20.50 17.15
C ALA A 1019 13.53 -20.45 18.65
N ARG A 1020 14.81 -20.39 18.96
CA ARG A 1020 15.34 -20.11 20.30
C ARG A 1020 16.06 -18.77 20.25
N LEU A 1021 15.67 -17.85 21.12
CA LEU A 1021 16.40 -16.60 21.30
C LEU A 1021 17.35 -16.75 22.49
N MET A 1022 18.63 -16.44 22.30
CA MET A 1022 19.66 -16.62 23.33
C MET A 1022 20.59 -15.40 23.36
N PRO A 1023 21.14 -15.01 24.52
CA PRO A 1023 22.18 -13.99 24.57
C PRO A 1023 23.45 -14.48 23.86
N VAL A 1024 24.17 -13.57 23.21
CA VAL A 1024 25.48 -13.87 22.63
C VAL A 1024 26.50 -14.14 23.75
N PRO A 1025 27.23 -15.27 23.77
CA PRO A 1025 28.27 -15.54 24.75
C PRO A 1025 29.32 -14.42 24.80
N VAL A 1026 29.62 -13.93 26.00
CA VAL A 1026 30.58 -12.83 26.24
C VAL A 1026 31.99 -13.41 26.44
N GLU A 1027 32.99 -12.89 25.73
CA GLU A 1027 34.41 -13.17 26.00
C GLU A 1027 34.89 -12.36 27.21
N LYS A 1028 35.72 -12.98 28.07
CA LYS A 1028 36.35 -12.28 29.20
C LYS A 1028 37.59 -11.46 28.79
N GLU A 1029 38.17 -11.71 27.61
CA GLU A 1029 39.28 -10.94 27.03
C GLU A 1029 39.16 -10.90 25.50
N PRO A 1030 39.61 -9.83 24.81
CA PRO A 1030 39.53 -9.71 23.36
C PRO A 1030 40.40 -10.76 22.68
N GLY A 1031 39.79 -11.90 22.35
CA GLY A 1031 40.44 -12.98 21.62
C GLY A 1031 40.48 -12.69 20.12
N ALA A 1032 41.40 -13.33 19.41
CA ALA A 1032 41.38 -13.37 17.94
C ALA A 1032 39.99 -13.83 17.46
N ALA A 1033 39.39 -13.20 16.45
CA ALA A 1033 38.02 -13.47 15.96
C ALA A 1033 37.67 -14.97 15.77
N THR A 1034 38.68 -15.79 15.45
CA THR A 1034 38.58 -17.24 15.36
C THR A 1034 38.20 -17.91 16.70
N ALA A 1035 38.73 -17.43 17.82
CA ALA A 1035 38.40 -17.91 19.17
C ALA A 1035 36.92 -17.61 19.50
N SER A 1036 36.45 -16.39 19.23
CA SER A 1036 35.06 -15.99 19.44
C SER A 1036 34.10 -16.82 18.60
N TYR A 1037 34.42 -17.01 17.32
CA TYR A 1037 33.65 -17.88 16.42
C TYR A 1037 33.57 -19.31 16.96
N ASN A 1038 34.70 -19.87 17.40
CA ASN A 1038 34.76 -21.24 17.92
C ASN A 1038 33.97 -21.40 19.22
N ILE A 1039 33.97 -20.42 20.12
CA ILE A 1039 33.16 -20.45 21.35
C ILE A 1039 31.67 -20.52 21.00
N ILE A 1040 31.20 -19.62 20.13
CA ILE A 1040 29.78 -19.56 19.77
C ILE A 1040 29.36 -20.81 18.98
N SER A 1041 30.17 -21.24 18.01
CA SER A 1041 29.93 -22.48 17.24
C SER A 1041 29.90 -23.72 18.13
N ASN A 1042 30.86 -23.87 19.06
CA ASN A 1042 30.87 -24.99 20.01
C ASN A 1042 29.68 -24.95 20.98
N THR A 1043 29.23 -23.76 21.37
CA THR A 1043 28.04 -23.59 22.23
C THR A 1043 26.77 -24.06 21.51
N LEU A 1044 26.63 -23.74 20.22
CA LEU A 1044 25.52 -24.20 19.40
C LEU A 1044 25.52 -25.72 19.17
N ARG A 1045 26.71 -26.33 19.05
CA ARG A 1045 26.87 -27.78 18.86
C ARG A 1045 26.68 -28.60 20.15
N ARG A 1046 27.05 -28.03 21.30
CA ARG A 1046 26.87 -28.68 22.61
C ARG A 1046 25.41 -28.54 23.08
N ALA A 1047 24.95 -29.45 23.93
CA ALA A 1047 23.56 -29.54 24.41
C ALA A 1047 23.03 -28.31 25.20
N ALA A 1048 23.76 -27.19 25.26
CA ALA A 1048 23.32 -25.94 25.88
C ALA A 1048 22.10 -25.32 25.16
N THR A 1049 21.96 -25.55 23.85
CA THR A 1049 20.76 -25.15 23.07
C THR A 1049 19.51 -25.94 23.43
N LYS A 1050 19.64 -27.11 24.08
CA LYS A 1050 18.49 -27.91 24.57
C LYS A 1050 17.91 -27.41 25.89
N ALA A 1051 18.61 -26.54 26.62
CA ALA A 1051 18.15 -26.00 27.90
C ALA A 1051 17.15 -24.84 27.73
N VAL A 1052 17.10 -24.21 26.55
CA VAL A 1052 16.17 -23.12 26.23
C VAL A 1052 14.99 -23.70 25.45
N THR A 1053 13.79 -23.57 26.00
CA THR A 1053 12.54 -24.00 25.36
C THR A 1053 12.36 -23.24 24.05
N PRO A 1054 12.13 -23.93 22.91
CA PRO A 1054 11.86 -23.27 21.65
C PRO A 1054 10.48 -22.58 21.69
N SER A 1055 10.40 -21.37 21.13
CA SER A 1055 9.13 -20.71 20.86
C SER A 1055 8.58 -21.18 19.53
N ALA A 1056 7.26 -21.43 19.48
CA ALA A 1056 6.54 -21.74 18.27
C ALA A 1056 6.33 -20.47 17.45
N ILE A 1057 6.77 -20.49 16.20
CA ILE A 1057 6.71 -19.36 15.26
C ILE A 1057 5.79 -19.74 14.11
N HIS A 1058 4.83 -18.87 13.82
CA HIS A 1058 3.96 -18.99 12.66
C HIS A 1058 3.93 -17.65 11.92
N VAL A 1059 4.25 -17.64 10.62
CA VAL A 1059 4.15 -16.45 9.78
C VAL A 1059 2.74 -16.40 9.24
N ASP A 1060 1.88 -15.57 9.85
CA ASP A 1060 0.47 -15.44 9.50
C ASP A 1060 0.30 -14.79 8.11
N SER A 1061 1.11 -13.75 7.83
CA SER A 1061 1.13 -13.11 6.52
C SER A 1061 2.45 -12.35 6.26
N LEU A 1062 2.84 -12.26 4.99
CA LEU A 1062 3.96 -11.42 4.52
C LEU A 1062 3.60 -10.79 3.18
N ARG A 1063 3.24 -9.51 3.20
CA ARG A 1063 2.72 -8.73 2.06
C ARG A 1063 3.67 -7.58 1.71
N PRO A 1064 3.87 -7.21 0.44
CA PRO A 1064 4.60 -5.97 0.10
C PRO A 1064 3.93 -4.74 0.73
N ALA A 1065 4.73 -3.73 1.11
CA ALA A 1065 4.19 -2.54 1.75
C ALA A 1065 3.63 -1.49 0.76
N GLU A 1066 4.00 -1.55 -0.52
CA GLU A 1066 3.56 -0.60 -1.56
C GLU A 1066 2.94 -1.28 -2.80
N ASN A 1067 1.90 -0.65 -3.35
CA ASN A 1067 1.34 -0.91 -4.67
C ASN A 1067 2.14 -0.19 -5.77
N SER A 1068 3.48 -0.33 -5.78
CA SER A 1068 4.32 0.23 -6.85
C SER A 1068 4.23 -0.70 -8.06
N LEU A 1069 3.38 -0.34 -9.03
CA LEU A 1069 3.16 -1.08 -10.27
C LEU A 1069 4.34 -1.04 -11.28
N ASP A 1070 5.43 -0.30 -11.02
CA ASP A 1070 6.41 0.04 -12.08
C ASP A 1070 7.90 -0.15 -11.72
N SER A 1071 8.29 -1.04 -10.78
CA SER A 1071 9.72 -1.29 -10.52
C SER A 1071 10.13 -2.77 -10.66
N PRO A 1072 11.14 -3.09 -11.49
CA PRO A 1072 11.68 -4.44 -11.68
C PRO A 1072 12.57 -4.94 -10.53
N THR A 1073 12.68 -4.21 -9.41
CA THR A 1073 13.46 -4.63 -8.23
C THR A 1073 12.60 -5.35 -7.20
N PRO A 1074 13.10 -6.39 -6.49
CA PRO A 1074 12.38 -6.99 -5.37
C PRO A 1074 11.97 -5.89 -4.39
N SER A 1075 10.69 -5.83 -4.00
CA SER A 1075 10.23 -4.86 -3.01
C SER A 1075 11.17 -4.90 -1.80
N SER A 1076 11.73 -3.76 -1.40
CA SER A 1076 12.53 -3.66 -0.18
C SER A 1076 11.64 -3.56 1.06
N THR A 1077 10.34 -3.41 0.90
CA THR A 1077 9.40 -3.11 1.99
C THR A 1077 8.25 -4.10 2.06
N PHE A 1078 7.88 -4.50 3.29
CA PHE A 1078 6.89 -5.53 3.55
C PHE A 1078 6.10 -5.23 4.83
N THR A 1079 4.89 -5.76 4.95
CA THR A 1079 4.19 -5.93 6.22
C THR A 1079 4.23 -7.42 6.56
N MET A 1080 4.74 -7.74 7.74
CA MET A 1080 4.83 -9.09 8.26
C MET A 1080 3.98 -9.22 9.51
N GLU A 1081 3.16 -10.26 9.56
CA GLU A 1081 2.38 -10.66 10.72
C GLU A 1081 2.85 -12.03 11.18
N VAL A 1082 3.23 -12.12 12.45
CA VAL A 1082 3.86 -13.31 13.03
C VAL A 1082 3.21 -13.63 14.35
N SER A 1083 2.82 -14.88 14.54
CA SER A 1083 2.39 -15.40 15.82
C SER A 1083 3.56 -16.12 16.50
N VAL A 1084 3.93 -15.65 17.70
CA VAL A 1084 4.95 -16.24 18.58
C VAL A 1084 4.25 -16.78 19.82
N ASP A 1085 4.30 -18.10 20.03
CA ASP A 1085 3.60 -18.80 21.11
C ASP A 1085 2.11 -18.40 21.22
N GLY A 1086 1.45 -18.27 20.05
CA GLY A 1086 0.04 -17.91 19.91
C GLY A 1086 -0.28 -16.42 20.06
N ARG A 1087 0.73 -15.54 20.23
CA ARG A 1087 0.54 -14.10 20.35
C ARG A 1087 1.07 -13.38 19.10
N ARG A 1088 0.27 -12.50 18.53
CA ARG A 1088 0.52 -11.85 17.23
C ARG A 1088 1.37 -10.59 17.34
N ILE A 1089 2.38 -10.48 16.47
CA ILE A 1089 3.26 -9.34 16.26
C ILE A 1089 3.07 -8.86 14.82
N VAL A 1090 2.82 -7.56 14.64
CA VAL A 1090 2.75 -6.93 13.31
C VAL A 1090 3.96 -6.02 13.15
N ALA A 1091 4.64 -6.11 12.01
CA ALA A 1091 5.80 -5.31 11.68
C ALA A 1091 5.74 -4.79 10.24
N HIS A 1092 5.90 -3.49 10.03
CA HIS A 1092 6.18 -2.92 8.72
C HIS A 1092 7.68 -2.80 8.54
N VAL A 1093 8.25 -3.60 7.63
CA VAL A 1093 9.67 -3.83 7.48
C VAL A 1093 10.20 -3.15 6.23
N ALA A 1094 11.38 -2.55 6.31
CA ALA A 1094 12.16 -2.07 5.18
C ALA A 1094 13.59 -2.64 5.20
N VAL A 1095 14.05 -3.09 4.03
CA VAL A 1095 15.36 -3.72 3.80
C VAL A 1095 16.02 -3.00 2.62
N PRO A 1096 16.84 -1.95 2.86
CA PRO A 1096 17.31 -1.05 1.79
C PRO A 1096 18.15 -1.74 0.68
N SER A 1097 18.78 -2.87 0.99
CA SER A 1097 19.65 -3.61 0.07
C SER A 1097 19.24 -5.08 -0.02
N PRO A 1098 18.12 -5.42 -0.70
CA PRO A 1098 17.65 -6.80 -0.81
C PRO A 1098 18.45 -7.62 -1.83
N GLY A 1099 19.26 -6.98 -2.68
CA GLY A 1099 19.97 -7.55 -3.86
C GLY A 1099 21.02 -8.66 -3.61
N THR A 1100 21.04 -9.27 -2.44
CA THR A 1100 21.90 -10.42 -2.09
C THR A 1100 21.10 -11.58 -1.48
N THR A 1101 19.78 -11.64 -1.66
CA THR A 1101 18.91 -12.69 -1.07
C THR A 1101 18.99 -14.07 -1.73
N THR A 1102 19.75 -14.23 -2.82
CA THR A 1102 20.07 -15.56 -3.36
C THR A 1102 21.24 -16.18 -2.61
N GLY A 1103 20.94 -16.87 -1.51
CA GLY A 1103 21.83 -17.82 -0.83
C GLY A 1103 22.77 -17.21 0.21
N MET A 1104 22.39 -17.30 1.49
CA MET A 1104 23.28 -17.26 2.66
C MET A 1104 24.57 -16.42 2.52
N VAL A 1105 24.43 -15.10 2.48
CA VAL A 1105 25.55 -14.19 2.23
C VAL A 1105 26.22 -13.74 3.53
N ASP A 1106 27.55 -13.78 3.51
CA ASP A 1106 28.52 -13.45 4.56
C ASP A 1106 28.63 -11.93 4.86
N ARG A 1107 27.50 -11.22 4.89
CA ARG A 1107 27.46 -9.75 5.06
C ARG A 1107 26.35 -9.33 6.01
N SER A 1108 26.67 -8.32 6.81
CA SER A 1108 25.72 -7.64 7.68
C SER A 1108 24.62 -6.95 6.89
N GLN A 1109 23.38 -7.02 7.39
CA GLN A 1109 22.19 -6.44 6.77
C GLN A 1109 21.48 -5.51 7.76
N ARG A 1110 21.22 -4.27 7.33
CA ARG A 1110 20.35 -3.34 8.07
C ARG A 1110 18.89 -3.60 7.72
N ILE A 1111 18.07 -3.75 8.74
CA ILE A 1111 16.65 -4.05 8.63
C ILE A 1111 15.92 -3.11 9.57
N TYR A 1112 14.93 -2.42 9.06
CA TYR A 1112 14.12 -1.49 9.83
C TYR A 1112 12.73 -2.09 10.02
N CYS A 1113 12.23 -2.11 11.25
CA CYS A 1113 10.91 -2.67 11.56
C CYS A 1113 10.10 -1.65 12.36
N HIS A 1114 9.03 -1.11 11.77
CA HIS A 1114 7.99 -0.37 12.48
C HIS A 1114 7.03 -1.33 13.15
N PHE A 1115 6.90 -1.22 14.48
CA PHE A 1115 5.97 -2.03 15.25
C PHE A 1115 4.82 -1.15 15.72
N PRO A 1116 3.57 -1.38 15.27
CA PRO A 1116 2.44 -0.58 15.75
C PRO A 1116 2.19 -0.70 17.25
N SER A 1117 2.63 -1.78 17.89
CA SER A 1117 2.58 -1.94 19.35
C SER A 1117 3.56 -1.02 20.10
N LEU A 1118 4.68 -0.66 19.46
CA LEU A 1118 5.66 0.30 19.96
C LEU A 1118 5.35 1.74 19.50
N GLY A 1119 4.69 1.87 18.35
CA GLY A 1119 4.31 3.13 17.73
C GLY A 1119 5.45 3.86 17.02
N THR A 1120 6.61 3.21 16.84
CA THR A 1120 7.75 3.73 16.06
C THR A 1120 8.54 2.56 15.46
N TYR A 1121 9.54 2.87 14.62
CA TYR A 1121 10.44 1.89 14.06
C TYR A 1121 11.69 1.66 14.91
N MET A 1122 12.18 0.43 14.85
CA MET A 1122 13.47 0.01 15.37
C MET A 1122 14.39 -0.35 14.21
N GLU A 1123 15.67 -0.01 14.35
CA GLU A 1123 16.72 -0.45 13.45
C GLU A 1123 17.42 -1.68 14.05
N PHE A 1124 17.58 -2.69 13.22
CA PHE A 1124 18.30 -3.91 13.53
C PHE A 1124 19.42 -4.13 12.54
N GLN A 1125 20.53 -4.66 13.05
CA GLN A 1125 21.59 -5.22 12.25
C GLN A 1125 21.52 -6.74 12.37
N ARG A 1126 21.28 -7.43 11.25
CA ARG A 1126 21.29 -8.89 11.17
C ARG A 1126 22.59 -9.35 10.53
N ASP A 1127 23.29 -10.22 11.24
CA ASP A 1127 24.55 -10.81 10.86
C ASP A 1127 24.43 -12.33 10.75
N SER A 1128 25.27 -12.93 9.90
CA SER A 1128 25.62 -14.35 10.07
C SER A 1128 26.58 -14.46 11.26
N LEU A 1129 26.73 -15.66 11.81
CA LEU A 1129 27.72 -15.88 12.88
C LEU A 1129 29.13 -15.40 12.45
N LEU A 1130 29.50 -15.66 11.20
CA LEU A 1130 30.78 -15.27 10.65
C LEU A 1130 30.91 -13.74 10.48
N SER A 1131 29.91 -13.08 9.87
CA SER A 1131 29.95 -11.62 9.65
C SER A 1131 29.95 -10.84 10.97
N PHE A 1132 29.26 -11.36 11.99
CA PHE A 1132 29.29 -10.82 13.35
C PHE A 1132 30.70 -10.88 13.96
N THR A 1133 31.36 -12.04 13.88
CA THR A 1133 32.71 -12.22 14.44
C THR A 1133 33.79 -11.44 13.69
N GLU A 1134 33.71 -11.36 12.36
CA GLU A 1134 34.60 -10.52 11.54
C GLU A 1134 34.35 -9.02 11.78
N GLY A 1135 33.10 -8.62 12.03
CA GLY A 1135 32.74 -7.25 12.40
C GLY A 1135 33.47 -6.80 13.66
N ARG A 1136 33.56 -7.65 14.69
CA ARG A 1136 34.29 -7.36 15.93
C ARG A 1136 35.78 -7.06 15.71
N ARG A 1137 36.41 -7.67 14.70
CA ARG A 1137 37.80 -7.39 14.30
C ARG A 1137 37.98 -5.95 13.78
N ARG A 1138 36.97 -5.42 13.08
CA ARG A 1138 36.97 -4.03 12.55
C ARG A 1138 36.62 -2.99 13.60
N TYR A 1139 35.75 -3.33 14.55
CA TYR A 1139 35.38 -2.42 15.64
C TYR A 1139 36.55 -2.14 16.61
N ALA A 1140 37.33 -3.16 16.96
CA ALA A 1140 38.49 -3.00 17.85
C ALA A 1140 39.58 -2.04 17.31
N THR A 1141 39.65 -1.86 15.98
CA THR A 1141 40.60 -0.94 15.33
C THR A 1141 40.01 0.46 15.07
N ALA A 1142 38.68 0.60 15.07
CA ALA A 1142 38.00 1.88 14.81
C ALA A 1142 37.61 2.64 16.11
N GLU A 1143 37.37 1.93 17.22
CA GLU A 1143 36.93 2.52 18.49
C GLU A 1143 38.02 3.38 19.17
N GLU A 1144 39.30 3.07 18.93
CA GLU A 1144 40.44 3.90 19.39
C GLU A 1144 40.61 5.18 18.55
N ALA A 1145 40.26 5.17 17.26
CA ALA A 1145 40.39 6.32 16.36
C ALA A 1145 39.21 7.32 16.48
N GLY A 1146 38.00 6.82 16.75
CA GLY A 1146 36.78 7.63 16.84
C GLY A 1146 36.65 8.48 18.11
N LYS A 1147 37.26 8.07 19.24
CA LYS A 1147 37.17 8.84 20.51
C LYS A 1147 37.98 10.14 20.50
N ARG A 1148 38.98 10.25 19.63
CA ARG A 1148 39.86 11.43 19.48
C ARG A 1148 39.44 12.38 18.36
N THR A 1149 38.52 11.96 17.50
CA THR A 1149 38.18 12.69 16.27
C THR A 1149 36.71 13.06 16.30
N VAL A 1150 36.39 14.35 16.33
CA VAL A 1150 35.02 14.85 16.23
C VAL A 1150 34.76 15.22 14.79
N THR A 1151 33.83 14.53 14.15
CA THR A 1151 33.41 14.81 12.78
C THR A 1151 32.17 15.69 12.75
N ALA A 1152 31.93 16.35 11.61
CA ALA A 1152 30.73 17.10 11.33
C ALA A 1152 29.56 16.12 11.31
N PRO A 1153 28.62 16.22 12.27
CA PRO A 1153 27.51 15.27 12.39
C PRO A 1153 26.51 15.39 11.24
N MET A 1154 26.54 16.52 10.54
CA MET A 1154 25.75 16.86 9.37
C MET A 1154 26.44 18.00 8.64
N PRO A 1155 26.09 18.29 7.38
CA PRO A 1155 26.61 19.48 6.75
C PRO A 1155 26.15 20.71 7.53
N CYS A 1156 27.10 21.54 7.92
CA CYS A 1156 26.88 22.61 8.87
C CYS A 1156 27.75 23.81 8.55
N LYS A 1157 27.40 24.96 9.11
CA LYS A 1157 28.19 26.18 9.02
C LYS A 1157 28.80 26.49 10.38
N ILE A 1158 30.09 26.76 10.46
CA ILE A 1158 30.72 27.09 11.73
C ILE A 1158 30.35 28.52 12.15
N LEU A 1159 29.69 28.67 13.29
CA LEU A 1159 29.30 29.97 13.86
C LEU A 1159 30.35 30.57 14.78
N SER A 1160 31.01 29.73 15.59
CA SER A 1160 32.11 30.13 16.46
C SER A 1160 33.01 28.95 16.80
N ILE A 1161 34.27 29.23 17.11
CA ILE A 1161 35.25 28.27 17.61
C ILE A 1161 35.72 28.84 18.95
N GLU A 1162 35.50 28.09 20.03
CA GLU A 1162 35.66 28.56 21.41
C GLU A 1162 37.06 28.27 21.98
N GLN A 1163 37.91 27.52 21.24
CA GLN A 1163 39.26 27.13 21.62
C GLN A 1163 40.26 27.37 20.48
N LYS A 1164 41.53 27.65 20.80
CA LYS A 1164 42.61 27.76 19.82
C LYS A 1164 43.32 26.42 19.65
N ASN A 1165 43.90 26.20 18.46
CA ASN A 1165 44.73 25.02 18.22
C ASN A 1165 45.90 25.01 19.22
N GLY A 1166 46.02 23.92 19.98
CA GLY A 1166 47.02 23.77 21.06
C GLY A 1166 46.45 23.95 22.47
N ASP A 1167 45.21 24.39 22.63
CA ASP A 1167 44.58 24.55 23.95
C ASP A 1167 44.21 23.18 24.55
N SER A 1168 44.39 23.05 25.87
CA SER A 1168 44.00 21.85 26.61
C SER A 1168 42.49 21.87 26.87
N VAL A 1169 41.80 20.79 26.49
CA VAL A 1169 40.35 20.65 26.63
C VAL A 1169 40.02 19.42 27.49
N LYS A 1170 39.01 19.55 28.35
CA LYS A 1170 38.50 18.46 29.19
C LYS A 1170 37.37 17.71 28.50
N ALA A 1171 37.20 16.42 28.83
CA ALA A 1171 36.04 15.66 28.38
C ALA A 1171 34.73 16.36 28.78
N GLY A 1172 33.83 16.56 27.81
CA GLY A 1172 32.56 17.28 27.95
C GLY A 1172 32.63 18.79 27.70
N GLN A 1173 33.81 19.36 27.47
CA GLN A 1173 33.98 20.79 27.19
C GLN A 1173 33.50 21.15 25.78
N VAL A 1174 32.72 22.22 25.66
CA VAL A 1174 32.28 22.78 24.37
C VAL A 1174 33.45 23.50 23.70
N VAL A 1175 33.70 23.19 22.43
CA VAL A 1175 34.87 23.69 21.67
C VAL A 1175 34.49 24.48 20.42
N MET A 1176 33.28 24.30 19.88
CA MET A 1176 32.79 25.07 18.74
C MET A 1176 31.25 25.10 18.70
N VAL A 1177 30.69 26.08 17.98
CA VAL A 1177 29.26 26.18 17.70
C VAL A 1177 29.05 26.16 16.19
N ILE A 1178 28.14 25.33 15.71
CA ILE A 1178 27.78 25.17 14.31
C ILE A 1178 26.29 25.49 14.08
N GLU A 1179 25.92 25.82 12.86
CA GLU A 1179 24.54 26.03 12.40
C GLU A 1179 24.18 24.99 11.36
N SER A 1180 23.07 24.30 11.53
CA SER A 1180 22.45 23.46 10.50
C SER A 1180 20.94 23.45 10.67
N MET A 1181 20.18 23.32 9.57
CA MET A 1181 18.70 23.32 9.60
C MET A 1181 18.08 24.50 10.41
N LYS A 1182 18.71 25.69 10.37
CA LYS A 1182 18.33 26.90 11.13
C LYS A 1182 18.42 26.80 12.67
N MET A 1183 19.11 25.77 13.17
CA MET A 1183 19.42 25.56 14.58
C MET A 1183 20.92 25.74 14.84
N GLU A 1184 21.26 26.37 15.98
CA GLU A 1184 22.62 26.44 16.49
C GLU A 1184 22.91 25.21 17.39
N LEU A 1185 24.11 24.65 17.27
CA LEU A 1185 24.54 23.46 17.99
C LEU A 1185 25.95 23.65 18.56
N SER A 1186 26.11 23.40 19.86
CA SER A 1186 27.41 23.36 20.53
C SER A 1186 28.03 21.97 20.43
N ILE A 1187 29.25 21.89 19.90
CA ILE A 1187 30.04 20.66 19.80
C ILE A 1187 30.95 20.56 21.02
N ALA A 1188 30.89 19.42 21.70
CA ALA A 1188 31.73 19.09 22.85
C ALA A 1188 32.64 17.89 22.54
N VAL A 1189 33.82 17.86 23.16
CA VAL A 1189 34.79 16.77 23.00
C VAL A 1189 34.55 15.65 24.02
N ALA A 1190 34.74 14.39 23.61
CA ALA A 1190 34.46 13.22 24.46
C ALA A 1190 35.64 12.80 25.36
N VAL A 1191 36.84 13.28 25.09
CA VAL A 1191 38.08 12.93 25.79
C VAL A 1191 38.87 14.18 26.16
N GLU A 1192 39.74 14.06 27.15
CA GLU A 1192 40.70 15.11 27.52
C GLU A 1192 41.95 15.04 26.63
N GLY A 1193 42.48 16.20 26.22
CA GLY A 1193 43.68 16.29 25.39
C GLY A 1193 43.88 17.67 24.77
N THR A 1194 44.61 17.73 23.66
CA THR A 1194 44.95 19.00 22.98
C THR A 1194 44.04 19.23 21.77
N PHE A 1195 43.33 20.35 21.73
CA PHE A 1195 42.39 20.69 20.65
C PHE A 1195 43.11 21.12 19.37
N GLN A 1196 42.67 20.61 18.22
CA GLN A 1196 43.09 21.03 16.88
C GLN A 1196 41.90 21.05 15.90
N THR A 1197 41.79 22.07 15.07
CA THR A 1197 40.81 22.18 13.97
C THR A 1197 41.43 22.86 12.75
N GLU A 1198 41.00 22.47 11.56
CA GLU A 1198 41.42 23.08 10.29
C GLU A 1198 40.44 24.15 9.78
N TRP A 1199 39.31 24.34 10.46
CA TRP A 1199 38.20 25.18 9.99
C TRP A 1199 38.17 26.56 10.63
N ARG A 1200 37.50 27.52 9.98
CA ARG A 1200 37.32 28.89 10.45
C ARG A 1200 35.85 29.24 10.63
N LYS A 1201 35.59 30.27 11.44
CA LYS A 1201 34.24 30.84 11.59
C LYS A 1201 33.70 31.29 10.22
N GLY A 1202 32.51 30.81 9.88
CA GLY A 1202 31.81 31.09 8.62
C GLY A 1202 31.88 29.97 7.59
N ASP A 1203 32.79 29.01 7.76
CA ASP A 1203 33.00 27.91 6.81
C ASP A 1203 31.83 26.92 6.82
N ALA A 1204 31.47 26.43 5.63
CA ALA A 1204 30.53 25.32 5.47
C ALA A 1204 31.33 24.02 5.44
N VAL A 1205 30.95 23.07 6.29
CA VAL A 1205 31.59 21.77 6.46
C VAL A 1205 30.59 20.71 6.06
N GLU A 1206 31.00 19.76 5.22
CA GLU A 1206 30.16 18.61 4.85
C GLU A 1206 30.17 17.53 5.94
N GLU A 1207 29.11 16.72 5.98
CA GLU A 1207 28.98 15.60 6.91
C GLU A 1207 30.19 14.66 6.86
N GLY A 1208 30.62 14.19 8.03
CA GLY A 1208 31.72 13.22 8.16
C GLY A 1208 33.12 13.83 8.03
N ARG A 1209 33.26 15.10 7.65
CA ARG A 1209 34.55 15.82 7.72
C ARG A 1209 34.97 16.04 9.17
N ILE A 1210 36.25 15.97 9.47
CA ILE A 1210 36.76 16.14 10.83
C ILE A 1210 36.61 17.61 11.24
N LEU A 1211 35.71 17.92 12.17
CA LEU A 1211 35.56 19.26 12.72
C LEU A 1211 36.74 19.62 13.62
N CYS A 1212 37.11 18.71 14.52
CA CYS A 1212 38.28 18.88 15.36
C CYS A 1212 38.84 17.54 15.82
N LEU A 1213 40.14 17.54 16.10
CA LEU A 1213 40.91 16.45 16.65
C LEU A 1213 41.34 16.80 18.07
N VAL A 1214 41.30 15.82 18.96
CA VAL A 1214 41.83 15.90 20.32
C VAL A 1214 43.01 14.93 20.40
N VAL A 1215 44.22 15.49 20.46
CA VAL A 1215 45.49 14.73 20.44
C VAL A 1215 45.93 14.35 21.84
#